data_AF-A0A535Z1U3-F1
#
_entry.id   AF-A0A535Z1U3-F1
#
_cell.length_a   1.000
_cell.length_b   1.000
_cell.length_c   1.000
_cell.angle_alpha   90.00
_cell.angle_beta   90.00
_cell.angle_gamma   90.00
#
_symmetry.space_group_name_H-M   'P 1'
#
loop_
_entity.id
_entity.type
_entity.pdbx_description
1 polymer ?
#
loop_
_entity_poly.entity_id
_entity_poly.type
_entity_poly.pdbx_seq_one_letter_code
_entity_poly.pdbx_strand_id
1 'polypeptide(L)'
;MSWCLAHRLGHRGRADRCEIVRPLPHGQHAARVAISSVSVRREFLEHSGPIPFAHRGGAEEAPENTVAAFEAAVDLGYRYLETDVHVTGDGVVVAVHDAVLDRITDRTGSIAALSLAQVREADAGYRYSTDGGRTHPFRNRGLRVPTLAQLLDRWPVARFNIDVKNDATVVPLCDTLRRHDALNRVCVGSFSDRRLARVRAVTRGAVCTSMGQRAAAAAFLASRAGRMPSAQADCVQVPLRWRGVTVVDARFVRAAHRAGLPVHVWTIDDAPTMTMLLDLGVDGIMTDRPRLLRTVLSVVRRMAGETLWPTADSTLSELGTLVPQRVEPLVRLADRNPPALRQYDSRGDRIDEIEFHPAYKELERTVLGFGAVRAAYGTGWRGLNGRAPRPLMTAMLYMFLQSDQAITGCPIGMMDAMARCLELNDRELAARFVPRLADDTGHHMTAAMFLTEKAGGSDVGANETTATRADDGTWRLTGEKWFCSCAHSDLILVLARPDGAPTGPRGLGLFLMPRHLEDGTRNTYVIHRLKEKFGTRAMPSAEVGLRGAFAWQVGHIERGLPQMMDMVNLTRVGIATATAGAMRRSAFEALTHTRGRVTFGTQLDLHPLMRDTLAELVVDSVAGLTAAMGVAQLLDRADAGNAEAAAALRLLTPLFKMHGTERARISATEAMEVRGGNGFIEEWPEPRMLRDVYVHAIWEGSGNVIALDVLRAIEHGALPGYIGDTELHAEAAAGGPAAPLSRVVLDGLRHIEADIAALPADPQERQLPIRRIARRMAILAIGARLAEEGNAYAADTGSGRLVWLAARYLTRLGGEPALARLADDPMWLAHAQPILHGGNVPLEVGASAAQTVAAHIAVSAAA
;
A
#
# COMPACT_ATOMS: atom_id res chain seq x y z
N MET A 1 24.79 -43.41 -14.59
CA MET A 1 26.14 -43.87 -14.22
C MET A 1 26.65 -42.97 -13.11
N SER A 2 27.32 -43.36 -12.05
CA SER A 2 27.40 -44.59 -11.25
C SER A 2 28.50 -44.31 -10.23
N TRP A 3 28.19 -44.42 -8.92
CA TRP A 3 29.12 -44.74 -7.84
C TRP A 3 30.28 -43.75 -7.54
N CYS A 4 31.07 -43.86 -6.46
CA CYS A 4 30.90 -44.23 -5.03
C CYS A 4 32.33 -44.35 -4.44
N LEU A 5 32.48 -44.21 -3.11
CA LEU A 5 33.73 -44.36 -2.31
C LEU A 5 34.80 -43.26 -2.52
N ALA A 6 35.49 -42.68 -1.54
CA ALA A 6 35.84 -42.95 -0.12
C ALA A 6 37.30 -43.39 0.11
N HIS A 7 37.98 -42.72 1.05
CA HIS A 7 39.15 -43.26 1.75
C HIS A 7 39.24 -42.73 3.19
N ARG A 8 39.72 -43.57 4.13
CA ARG A 8 39.84 -43.29 5.57
C ARG A 8 41.30 -43.36 6.06
N LEU A 9 41.63 -42.58 7.10
CA LEU A 9 42.57 -42.87 8.22
C LEU A 9 42.10 -42.06 9.47
N GLY A 10 42.27 -42.47 10.73
CA GLY A 10 42.69 -43.80 11.24
C GLY A 10 42.62 -44.05 12.77
N HIS A 11 42.90 -43.06 13.65
CA HIS A 11 43.13 -43.28 15.10
C HIS A 11 42.24 -42.38 15.99
N ARG A 12 41.37 -42.87 16.90
CA ARG A 12 41.49 -43.69 18.14
C ARG A 12 41.74 -42.87 19.43
N GLY A 13 40.71 -42.76 20.29
CA GLY A 13 40.79 -42.24 21.67
C GLY A 13 39.46 -42.41 22.44
N ARG A 14 39.47 -43.18 23.53
CA ARG A 14 38.31 -43.76 24.25
C ARG A 14 37.30 -42.78 24.86
N ALA A 15 36.08 -43.30 25.12
CA ALA A 15 35.05 -42.70 25.96
C ALA A 15 35.02 -43.33 27.36
N ASP A 16 34.46 -42.63 28.36
CA ASP A 16 33.77 -43.26 29.49
C ASP A 16 32.77 -42.30 30.21
N ARG A 17 31.57 -42.85 30.43
CA ARG A 17 30.57 -42.66 31.50
C ARG A 17 29.99 -41.29 31.92
N CYS A 18 28.69 -41.36 32.16
CA CYS A 18 27.81 -40.39 32.80
C CYS A 18 27.64 -40.76 34.28
N GLU A 19 27.61 -39.78 35.19
CA GLU A 19 27.25 -39.95 36.60
C GLU A 19 26.11 -39.02 37.04
N ILE A 20 25.28 -39.53 37.93
CA ILE A 20 24.06 -38.92 38.47
C ILE A 20 24.38 -38.32 39.84
N VAL A 21 24.14 -37.03 40.03
CA VAL A 21 24.34 -36.36 41.33
C VAL A 21 23.01 -36.25 42.09
N ARG A 22 22.99 -36.74 43.34
CA ARG A 22 21.88 -36.58 44.29
C ARG A 22 21.99 -35.25 45.08
N PRO A 23 20.88 -34.67 45.57
CA PRO A 23 20.88 -33.42 46.33
C PRO A 23 21.19 -33.61 47.82
N LEU A 24 21.69 -32.55 48.47
CA LEU A 24 21.82 -32.41 49.93
C LEU A 24 20.86 -31.33 50.48
N PRO A 25 20.47 -31.36 51.78
CA PRO A 25 19.28 -30.66 52.26
C PRO A 25 19.52 -29.36 53.08
N HIS A 26 18.51 -28.49 52.98
CA HIS A 26 18.04 -27.49 53.97
C HIS A 26 18.95 -26.31 54.38
N GLY A 27 18.44 -25.10 54.11
CA GLY A 27 18.80 -23.85 54.78
C GLY A 27 17.71 -22.79 54.53
N GLN A 28 17.02 -22.35 55.58
CA GLN A 28 15.93 -21.38 55.47
C GLN A 28 16.46 -19.95 55.43
N HIS A 29 16.07 -19.14 54.44
CA HIS A 29 15.84 -17.71 54.66
C HIS A 29 14.74 -17.18 53.72
N ALA A 30 13.71 -16.58 54.33
CA ALA A 30 12.57 -16.04 53.61
C ALA A 30 12.84 -14.59 53.18
N ALA A 31 13.08 -14.36 51.89
CA ALA A 31 12.92 -13.05 51.28
C ALA A 31 11.49 -12.94 50.74
N ARG A 32 10.64 -12.14 51.39
CA ARG A 32 9.34 -11.75 50.83
C ARG A 32 9.57 -10.81 49.65
N VAL A 33 9.72 -11.39 48.45
CA VAL A 33 9.55 -10.63 47.20
C VAL A 33 8.09 -10.19 47.16
N ALA A 34 7.85 -8.89 47.28
CA ALA A 34 6.56 -8.32 46.95
C ALA A 34 6.36 -8.49 45.43
N ILE A 35 5.56 -9.48 45.05
CA ILE A 35 5.11 -9.64 43.67
C ILE A 35 4.26 -8.42 43.35
N SER A 36 4.86 -7.42 42.71
CA SER A 36 4.08 -6.39 42.04
C SER A 36 3.20 -7.08 41.02
N SER A 37 1.93 -6.69 40.94
CA SER A 37 0.98 -7.30 40.03
C SER A 37 1.37 -7.00 38.59
N VAL A 38 2.13 -7.91 37.99
CA VAL A 38 2.40 -7.92 36.55
C VAL A 38 1.05 -7.91 35.85
N SER A 39 0.77 -6.83 35.13
CA SER A 39 -0.42 -6.74 34.28
C SER A 39 -0.35 -7.84 33.24
N VAL A 40 -1.24 -8.83 33.34
CA VAL A 40 -1.33 -9.91 32.37
C VAL A 40 -1.95 -9.33 31.10
N ARG A 41 -1.11 -8.98 30.13
CA ARG A 41 -1.59 -8.59 28.79
C ARG A 41 -2.45 -9.71 28.22
N ARG A 42 -3.59 -9.33 27.65
CA ARG A 42 -4.54 -10.25 27.02
C ARG A 42 -4.31 -10.26 25.53
N GLU A 43 -3.97 -11.41 24.96
CA GLU A 43 -3.74 -11.57 23.51
C GLU A 43 -4.92 -11.05 22.67
N PHE A 44 -6.17 -11.22 23.14
CA PHE A 44 -7.35 -10.60 22.53
C PHE A 44 -7.23 -9.06 22.39
N LEU A 45 -6.69 -8.37 23.38
CA LEU A 45 -6.48 -6.91 23.39
C LEU A 45 -5.11 -6.51 22.80
N GLU A 46 -4.33 -7.43 22.24
CA GLU A 46 -3.07 -7.12 21.56
C GLU A 46 -3.31 -6.84 20.07
N HIS A 47 -3.59 -5.56 19.78
CA HIS A 47 -3.84 -5.05 18.43
C HIS A 47 -3.12 -3.72 18.19
N SER A 48 -3.11 -3.30 16.93
CA SER A 48 -2.34 -2.15 16.44
C SER A 48 -3.29 -1.08 15.89
N GLY A 49 -3.82 -0.22 16.76
CA GLY A 49 -4.84 0.78 16.42
C GLY A 49 -6.27 0.22 16.37
N PRO A 50 -7.31 1.08 16.36
CA PRO A 50 -8.66 0.73 16.80
C PRO A 50 -9.23 -0.58 16.23
N ILE A 51 -9.81 -1.43 17.10
CA ILE A 51 -10.35 -2.74 16.72
C ILE A 51 -11.66 -2.56 15.93
N PRO A 52 -11.74 -3.03 14.68
CA PRO A 52 -13.00 -3.12 13.97
C PRO A 52 -13.64 -4.48 14.28
N PHE A 53 -14.80 -4.49 14.96
CA PHE A 53 -15.55 -5.71 15.24
C PHE A 53 -16.73 -5.85 14.27
N ALA A 54 -16.85 -7.01 13.62
CA ALA A 54 -18.04 -7.37 12.87
C ALA A 54 -19.12 -7.88 13.85
N HIS A 55 -20.06 -7.00 14.23
CA HIS A 55 -21.18 -7.31 15.14
C HIS A 55 -22.06 -8.38 14.52
N ARG A 56 -22.23 -9.51 15.22
CA ARG A 56 -22.94 -10.72 14.74
C ARG A 56 -22.45 -11.26 13.38
N GLY A 57 -21.22 -10.93 12.99
CA GLY A 57 -20.67 -11.23 11.65
C GLY A 57 -21.01 -10.22 10.55
N GLY A 58 -21.63 -9.07 10.88
CA GLY A 58 -22.06 -8.03 9.94
C GLY A 58 -23.51 -8.22 9.51
N ALA A 59 -24.46 -7.85 10.37
CA ALA A 59 -25.88 -8.12 10.17
C ALA A 59 -26.54 -7.38 8.98
N GLU A 60 -25.88 -6.39 8.35
CA GLU A 60 -26.34 -5.81 7.06
C GLU A 60 -25.75 -6.52 5.82
N GLU A 61 -24.69 -7.30 5.97
CA GLU A 61 -23.98 -7.93 4.84
C GLU A 61 -24.58 -9.31 4.50
N ALA A 62 -24.98 -10.07 5.53
CA ALA A 62 -25.64 -11.36 5.43
C ALA A 62 -26.43 -11.67 6.74
N PRO A 63 -27.23 -12.75 6.81
CA PRO A 63 -28.04 -13.04 7.99
C PRO A 63 -27.20 -13.20 9.27
N GLU A 64 -27.57 -12.42 10.29
CA GLU A 64 -26.82 -12.31 11.54
C GLU A 64 -26.55 -13.66 12.22
N ASN A 65 -25.39 -13.78 12.86
CA ASN A 65 -24.93 -14.97 13.57
C ASN A 65 -24.90 -16.25 12.70
N THR A 66 -24.82 -16.16 11.37
CA THR A 66 -24.63 -17.32 10.47
C THR A 66 -23.19 -17.44 9.98
N VAL A 67 -22.79 -18.65 9.58
CA VAL A 67 -21.46 -18.88 8.96
C VAL A 67 -21.23 -17.95 7.77
N ALA A 68 -22.26 -17.67 6.96
CA ALA A 68 -22.15 -16.79 5.80
C ALA A 68 -21.81 -15.33 6.16
N ALA A 69 -22.33 -14.82 7.28
CA ALA A 69 -21.98 -13.48 7.77
C ALA A 69 -20.53 -13.44 8.26
N PHE A 70 -20.14 -14.36 9.15
CA PHE A 70 -18.76 -14.44 9.64
C PHE A 70 -17.73 -14.67 8.50
N GLU A 71 -18.09 -15.45 7.48
CA GLU A 71 -17.28 -15.66 6.28
C GLU A 71 -17.13 -14.36 5.48
N ALA A 72 -18.23 -13.65 5.19
CA ALA A 72 -18.18 -12.35 4.53
C ALA A 72 -17.34 -11.31 5.31
N ALA A 73 -17.40 -11.29 6.64
CA ALA A 73 -16.56 -10.44 7.46
C ALA A 73 -15.06 -10.81 7.37
N VAL A 74 -14.73 -12.10 7.46
CA VAL A 74 -13.34 -12.60 7.34
C VAL A 74 -12.77 -12.33 5.94
N ASP A 75 -13.57 -12.52 4.89
CA ASP A 75 -13.20 -12.23 3.50
C ASP A 75 -12.95 -10.72 3.27
N LEU A 76 -13.61 -9.85 4.03
CA LEU A 76 -13.32 -8.40 4.07
C LEU A 76 -12.03 -8.05 4.84
N GLY A 77 -11.40 -9.03 5.50
CA GLY A 77 -10.15 -8.90 6.25
C GLY A 77 -10.33 -8.79 7.77
N TYR A 78 -11.54 -8.96 8.30
CA TYR A 78 -11.78 -8.86 9.75
C TYR A 78 -11.12 -10.00 10.51
N ARG A 79 -10.33 -9.65 11.54
CA ARG A 79 -9.79 -10.61 12.53
C ARG A 79 -10.59 -10.64 13.82
N TYR A 80 -11.47 -9.67 14.04
CA TYR A 80 -12.29 -9.53 15.22
C TYR A 80 -13.76 -9.69 14.85
N LEU A 81 -14.33 -10.79 15.32
CA LEU A 81 -15.72 -11.16 15.12
C LEU A 81 -16.44 -11.01 16.45
N GLU A 82 -17.69 -10.54 16.42
CA GLU A 82 -18.53 -10.42 17.60
C GLU A 82 -19.77 -11.30 17.42
N THR A 83 -20.23 -11.92 18.50
CA THR A 83 -21.42 -12.78 18.48
C THR A 83 -22.04 -12.95 19.86
N ASP A 84 -23.34 -13.22 19.87
CA ASP A 84 -24.11 -13.55 21.05
C ASP A 84 -24.24 -15.07 21.22
N VAL A 85 -24.27 -15.58 22.47
CA VAL A 85 -24.42 -17.03 22.71
C VAL A 85 -25.51 -17.44 23.70
N HIS A 86 -26.20 -18.51 23.35
CA HIS A 86 -27.09 -19.30 24.22
C HIS A 86 -26.65 -20.77 24.25
N VAL A 87 -27.17 -21.52 25.21
CA VAL A 87 -26.99 -22.98 25.31
C VAL A 87 -28.32 -23.67 25.03
N THR A 88 -28.27 -24.76 24.26
CA THR A 88 -29.38 -25.66 23.98
C THR A 88 -29.73 -26.56 25.17
N GLY A 89 -30.90 -27.20 25.15
CA GLY A 89 -31.33 -28.13 26.20
C GLY A 89 -30.44 -29.37 26.37
N ASP A 90 -29.71 -29.75 25.31
CA ASP A 90 -28.68 -30.80 25.30
C ASP A 90 -27.25 -30.26 25.57
N GLY A 91 -27.11 -29.00 25.99
CA GLY A 91 -25.87 -28.43 26.52
C GLY A 91 -24.89 -27.86 25.49
N VAL A 92 -25.29 -27.70 24.22
CA VAL A 92 -24.43 -27.17 23.17
C VAL A 92 -24.56 -25.64 23.05
N VAL A 93 -23.42 -24.95 22.97
CA VAL A 93 -23.38 -23.49 22.78
C VAL A 93 -23.57 -23.13 21.31
N VAL A 94 -24.59 -22.31 21.03
CA VAL A 94 -24.97 -21.82 19.70
C VAL A 94 -24.87 -20.31 19.61
N ALA A 95 -24.49 -19.80 18.44
CA ALA A 95 -24.40 -18.37 18.16
C ALA A 95 -25.77 -17.82 17.76
N VAL A 96 -26.40 -17.04 18.66
CA VAL A 96 -27.75 -16.48 18.48
C VAL A 96 -27.98 -15.36 19.50
N HIS A 97 -28.60 -14.25 19.10
CA HIS A 97 -28.88 -13.12 20.00
C HIS A 97 -30.02 -13.41 20.99
N ASP A 98 -31.11 -13.97 20.49
CA ASP A 98 -32.35 -14.12 21.26
C ASP A 98 -32.45 -15.47 21.96
N ALA A 99 -33.21 -15.51 23.06
CA ALA A 99 -33.52 -16.75 23.79
C ALA A 99 -34.51 -17.68 23.06
N VAL A 100 -35.04 -17.23 21.91
CA VAL A 100 -36.05 -17.90 21.08
C VAL A 100 -35.71 -17.74 19.59
N LEU A 101 -36.15 -18.67 18.75
CA LEU A 101 -35.84 -18.70 17.30
C LEU A 101 -36.66 -17.70 16.46
N ASP A 102 -37.70 -17.12 17.05
CA ASP A 102 -38.85 -16.50 16.40
C ASP A 102 -38.53 -15.26 15.54
N ARG A 103 -37.54 -14.44 15.91
CA ARG A 103 -37.26 -13.15 15.22
C ARG A 103 -36.59 -13.35 13.86
N ILE A 104 -35.71 -14.34 13.73
CA ILE A 104 -34.81 -14.47 12.57
C ILE A 104 -35.07 -15.71 11.70
N THR A 105 -35.79 -16.72 12.23
CA THR A 105 -35.99 -18.00 11.53
C THR A 105 -37.44 -18.31 11.12
N ASP A 106 -37.64 -19.45 10.45
CA ASP A 106 -38.94 -20.07 10.14
C ASP A 106 -39.49 -20.96 11.28
N ARG A 107 -38.85 -20.96 12.46
CA ARG A 107 -39.23 -21.75 13.64
C ARG A 107 -39.49 -20.84 14.83
N THR A 108 -40.21 -21.38 15.81
CA THR A 108 -40.47 -20.74 17.10
C THR A 108 -40.04 -21.64 18.24
N GLY A 109 -39.75 -21.05 19.41
CA GLY A 109 -39.48 -21.78 20.64
C GLY A 109 -38.14 -21.43 21.29
N SER A 110 -38.01 -21.77 22.58
CA SER A 110 -36.84 -21.40 23.38
C SER A 110 -35.64 -22.30 23.09
N ILE A 111 -34.49 -21.67 22.83
CA ILE A 111 -33.21 -22.37 22.61
C ILE A 111 -32.90 -23.34 23.76
N ALA A 112 -33.14 -22.92 25.01
CA ALA A 112 -32.87 -23.73 26.21
C ALA A 112 -33.79 -24.97 26.36
N ALA A 113 -34.87 -25.06 25.58
CA ALA A 113 -35.80 -26.20 25.58
C ALA A 113 -35.63 -27.11 24.36
N LEU A 114 -34.80 -26.73 23.38
CA LEU A 114 -34.57 -27.45 22.14
C LEU A 114 -33.19 -28.12 22.14
N SER A 115 -33.07 -29.28 21.50
CA SER A 115 -31.77 -29.89 21.19
C SER A 115 -31.05 -29.15 20.05
N LEU A 116 -29.75 -29.35 19.91
CA LEU A 116 -28.98 -28.82 18.77
C LEU A 116 -29.58 -29.28 17.43
N ALA A 117 -30.06 -30.52 17.35
CA ALA A 117 -30.68 -31.06 16.14
C ALA A 117 -31.89 -30.22 15.72
N GLN A 118 -32.80 -29.94 16.66
CA GLN A 118 -34.00 -29.12 16.42
C GLN A 118 -33.64 -27.67 16.08
N VAL A 119 -32.64 -27.07 16.76
CA VAL A 119 -32.17 -25.71 16.44
C VAL A 119 -31.58 -25.64 15.02
N ARG A 120 -30.92 -26.70 14.54
CA ARG A 120 -30.35 -26.80 13.19
C ARG A 120 -31.37 -27.06 12.08
N GLU A 121 -32.63 -27.37 12.39
CA GLU A 121 -33.70 -27.44 11.39
C GLU A 121 -34.14 -26.06 10.91
N ALA A 122 -33.98 -25.03 11.75
CA ALA A 122 -34.40 -23.66 11.47
C ALA A 122 -33.57 -23.03 10.32
N ASP A 123 -34.23 -22.32 9.42
CA ASP A 123 -33.59 -21.50 8.39
C ASP A 123 -33.27 -20.11 8.95
N ALA A 124 -32.00 -19.88 9.27
CA ALA A 124 -31.50 -18.60 9.77
C ALA A 124 -31.47 -17.50 8.70
N GLY A 125 -31.67 -17.84 7.41
CA GLY A 125 -31.86 -16.88 6.34
C GLY A 125 -33.32 -16.45 6.12
N TYR A 126 -34.30 -17.10 6.77
CA TYR A 126 -35.71 -17.03 6.38
C TYR A 126 -36.32 -15.63 6.45
N ARG A 127 -36.03 -14.87 7.52
CA ARG A 127 -36.60 -13.53 7.76
C ARG A 127 -35.68 -12.39 7.34
N TYR A 128 -34.43 -12.67 6.99
CA TYR A 128 -33.45 -11.66 6.61
C TYR A 128 -33.91 -10.84 5.39
N SER A 129 -33.73 -9.53 5.47
CA SER A 129 -34.03 -8.56 4.41
C SER A 129 -33.29 -7.26 4.69
N THR A 130 -32.77 -6.62 3.65
CA THR A 130 -32.11 -5.30 3.71
C THR A 130 -32.97 -4.19 3.09
N ASP A 131 -34.16 -4.51 2.57
CA ASP A 131 -35.04 -3.61 1.82
C ASP A 131 -36.41 -3.40 2.48
N GLY A 132 -36.49 -3.59 3.81
CA GLY A 132 -37.70 -3.41 4.60
C GLY A 132 -38.70 -4.57 4.50
N GLY A 133 -38.23 -5.77 4.14
CA GLY A 133 -39.06 -6.97 3.99
C GLY A 133 -39.65 -7.16 2.59
N ARG A 134 -39.16 -6.43 1.58
CA ARG A 134 -39.63 -6.57 0.19
C ARG A 134 -39.02 -7.79 -0.50
N THR A 135 -37.77 -8.13 -0.17
CA THR A 135 -37.09 -9.34 -0.63
C THR A 135 -36.39 -10.06 0.53
N HIS A 136 -36.18 -11.37 0.35
CA HIS A 136 -35.54 -12.25 1.33
C HIS A 136 -34.49 -13.14 0.66
N PRO A 137 -33.31 -12.59 0.28
CA PRO A 137 -32.37 -13.27 -0.62
C PRO A 137 -31.78 -14.59 -0.07
N PHE A 138 -31.75 -14.75 1.26
CA PHE A 138 -31.20 -15.92 1.94
C PHE A 138 -32.26 -16.95 2.37
N ARG A 139 -33.55 -16.70 2.16
CA ARG A 139 -34.63 -17.65 2.49
C ARG A 139 -34.46 -18.94 1.70
N ASN A 140 -34.60 -20.07 2.38
CA ASN A 140 -34.45 -21.43 1.85
C ASN A 140 -33.07 -21.73 1.24
N ARG A 141 -32.02 -20.94 1.58
CA ARG A 141 -30.64 -21.19 1.12
C ARG A 141 -29.85 -22.15 2.02
N GLY A 142 -30.48 -22.72 3.05
CA GLY A 142 -29.88 -23.71 3.94
C GLY A 142 -28.99 -23.12 5.03
N LEU A 143 -29.07 -21.82 5.32
CA LEU A 143 -28.32 -21.19 6.40
C LEU A 143 -28.87 -21.65 7.74
N ARG A 144 -28.00 -22.16 8.62
CA ARG A 144 -28.35 -22.68 9.95
C ARG A 144 -27.70 -21.86 11.04
N VAL A 145 -28.29 -21.90 12.24
CA VAL A 145 -27.67 -21.42 13.47
C VAL A 145 -26.41 -22.27 13.74
N PRO A 146 -25.20 -21.68 13.77
CA PRO A 146 -23.96 -22.43 13.98
C PRO A 146 -23.70 -22.67 15.47
N THR A 147 -22.92 -23.71 15.77
CA THR A 147 -22.36 -23.87 17.12
C THR A 147 -21.16 -22.95 17.30
N LEU A 148 -20.89 -22.51 18.52
CA LEU A 148 -19.68 -21.72 18.78
C LEU A 148 -18.41 -22.50 18.41
N ALA A 149 -18.38 -23.81 18.69
CA ALA A 149 -17.30 -24.71 18.26
C ALA A 149 -17.03 -24.61 16.75
N GLN A 150 -18.07 -24.66 15.93
CA GLN A 150 -17.96 -24.54 14.47
C GLN A 150 -17.34 -23.21 14.02
N LEU A 151 -17.64 -22.10 14.70
CA LEU A 151 -17.05 -20.80 14.41
C LEU A 151 -15.57 -20.74 14.83
N LEU A 152 -15.25 -21.26 16.04
CA LEU A 152 -13.89 -21.30 16.58
C LEU A 152 -12.95 -22.19 15.76
N ASP A 153 -13.44 -23.31 15.23
CA ASP A 153 -12.68 -24.26 14.41
C ASP A 153 -12.51 -23.77 12.97
N ARG A 154 -13.52 -23.13 12.38
CA ARG A 154 -13.42 -22.60 11.00
C ARG A 154 -12.45 -21.43 10.90
N TRP A 155 -12.35 -20.61 11.95
CA TRP A 155 -11.43 -19.48 12.02
C TRP A 155 -10.55 -19.54 13.28
N PRO A 156 -9.51 -20.40 13.29
CA PRO A 156 -8.66 -20.61 14.47
C PRO A 156 -7.80 -19.39 14.83
N VAL A 157 -7.53 -18.52 13.85
CA VAL A 157 -6.77 -17.27 14.02
C VAL A 157 -7.64 -16.03 14.27
N ALA A 158 -8.97 -16.17 14.23
CA ALA A 158 -9.89 -15.07 14.54
C ALA A 158 -10.07 -14.92 16.05
N ARG A 159 -10.25 -13.68 16.47
CA ARG A 159 -10.55 -13.28 17.86
C ARG A 159 -12.04 -13.02 18.00
N PHE A 160 -12.67 -13.62 19.01
CA PHE A 160 -14.12 -13.51 19.21
C PHE A 160 -14.47 -12.68 20.44
N ASN A 161 -15.33 -11.68 20.25
CA ASN A 161 -16.03 -11.02 21.34
C ASN A 161 -17.39 -11.70 21.53
N ILE A 162 -17.64 -12.28 22.70
CA ILE A 162 -18.79 -13.16 22.93
C ILE A 162 -19.70 -12.60 24.04
N ASP A 163 -20.93 -12.17 23.73
CA ASP A 163 -21.90 -11.76 24.73
C ASP A 163 -22.70 -12.95 25.29
N VAL A 164 -22.63 -13.17 26.60
CA VAL A 164 -23.30 -14.31 27.26
C VAL A 164 -24.64 -13.88 27.81
N LYS A 165 -25.72 -14.28 27.13
CA LYS A 165 -27.08 -13.78 27.44
C LYS A 165 -27.69 -14.36 28.73
N ASN A 166 -27.34 -15.59 29.12
CA ASN A 166 -27.95 -16.27 30.26
C ASN A 166 -26.94 -17.03 31.16
N ASP A 167 -27.34 -17.37 32.38
CA ASP A 167 -26.47 -17.97 33.39
C ASP A 167 -26.22 -19.48 33.17
N ALA A 168 -27.07 -20.18 32.41
CA ALA A 168 -26.86 -21.59 32.07
C ALA A 168 -25.69 -21.76 31.07
N THR A 169 -25.55 -20.82 30.12
CA THR A 169 -24.49 -20.84 29.09
C THR A 169 -23.06 -20.72 29.64
N VAL A 170 -22.86 -20.15 30.83
CA VAL A 170 -21.52 -19.80 31.35
C VAL A 170 -20.54 -20.98 31.39
N VAL A 171 -20.96 -22.13 31.94
CA VAL A 171 -20.07 -23.30 32.07
C VAL A 171 -19.85 -23.98 30.71
N PRO A 172 -20.90 -24.32 29.93
CA PRO A 172 -20.75 -24.83 28.56
C PRO A 172 -19.90 -23.95 27.63
N LEU A 173 -19.98 -22.62 27.77
CA LEU A 173 -19.10 -21.69 27.05
C LEU A 173 -17.64 -21.88 27.47
N CYS A 174 -17.33 -21.78 28.76
CA CYS A 174 -15.96 -21.91 29.25
C CYS A 174 -15.35 -23.28 28.90
N ASP A 175 -16.15 -24.35 28.93
CA ASP A 175 -15.72 -25.70 28.57
C ASP A 175 -15.52 -25.86 27.05
N THR A 176 -16.29 -25.13 26.23
CA THR A 176 -16.06 -25.04 24.78
C THR A 176 -14.79 -24.24 24.49
N LEU A 177 -14.59 -23.07 25.12
CA LEU A 177 -13.37 -22.28 24.94
C LEU A 177 -12.10 -23.05 25.33
N ARG A 178 -12.14 -23.92 26.36
CA ARG A 178 -11.02 -24.80 26.71
C ARG A 178 -10.78 -25.91 25.69
N ARG A 179 -11.84 -26.57 25.19
CA ARG A 179 -11.72 -27.68 24.23
C ARG A 179 -11.15 -27.24 22.87
N HIS A 180 -11.38 -25.98 22.49
CA HIS A 180 -10.96 -25.40 21.20
C HIS A 180 -9.81 -24.39 21.35
N ASP A 181 -9.04 -24.49 22.46
CA ASP A 181 -7.87 -23.64 22.81
C ASP A 181 -8.06 -22.13 22.54
N ALA A 182 -9.23 -21.61 22.91
CA ALA A 182 -9.68 -20.28 22.52
C ALA A 182 -9.59 -19.23 23.64
N LEU A 183 -9.19 -19.61 24.86
CA LEU A 183 -9.26 -18.72 26.04
C LEU A 183 -8.48 -17.40 25.87
N ASN A 184 -7.33 -17.41 25.18
CA ASN A 184 -6.50 -16.22 25.02
C ASN A 184 -7.03 -15.26 23.93
N ARG A 185 -7.65 -15.83 22.90
CA ARG A 185 -8.20 -15.13 21.71
C ARG A 185 -9.67 -14.75 21.84
N VAL A 186 -10.25 -14.80 23.04
CA VAL A 186 -11.66 -14.47 23.30
C VAL A 186 -11.80 -13.44 24.41
N CYS A 187 -12.70 -12.47 24.19
CA CYS A 187 -13.25 -11.62 25.25
C CYS A 187 -14.72 -12.00 25.49
N VAL A 188 -15.11 -12.09 26.76
CA VAL A 188 -16.47 -12.42 27.16
C VAL A 188 -17.17 -11.20 27.74
N GLY A 189 -18.24 -10.79 27.09
CA GLY A 189 -19.18 -9.74 27.51
C GLY A 189 -20.41 -10.29 28.21
N SER A 190 -21.09 -9.44 28.98
CA SER A 190 -22.42 -9.70 29.53
C SER A 190 -22.96 -8.48 30.29
N PHE A 191 -24.22 -8.11 30.05
CA PHE A 191 -24.93 -7.11 30.84
C PHE A 191 -25.10 -7.46 32.34
N SER A 192 -24.73 -8.66 32.77
CA SER A 192 -24.72 -9.09 34.18
C SER A 192 -23.30 -9.17 34.76
N ASP A 193 -23.00 -8.30 35.74
CA ASP A 193 -21.76 -8.33 36.52
C ASP A 193 -21.55 -9.66 37.26
N ARG A 194 -22.64 -10.26 37.78
CA ARG A 194 -22.64 -11.59 38.43
C ARG A 194 -22.19 -12.68 37.47
N ARG A 195 -22.62 -12.61 36.21
CA ARG A 195 -22.28 -13.60 35.18
C ARG A 195 -20.81 -13.50 34.79
N LEU A 196 -20.29 -12.29 34.61
CA LEU A 196 -18.88 -12.05 34.32
C LEU A 196 -17.98 -12.47 35.48
N ALA A 197 -18.39 -12.21 36.74
CA ALA A 197 -17.69 -12.75 37.91
C ALA A 197 -17.65 -14.29 37.91
N ARG A 198 -18.73 -14.97 37.47
CA ARG A 198 -18.76 -16.42 37.32
C ARG A 198 -17.87 -16.91 36.17
N VAL A 199 -17.83 -16.22 35.03
CA VAL A 199 -16.90 -16.50 33.92
C VAL A 199 -15.44 -16.43 34.41
N ARG A 200 -15.08 -15.33 35.10
CA ARG A 200 -13.73 -15.17 35.70
C ARG A 200 -13.41 -16.28 36.70
N ALA A 201 -14.35 -16.65 37.57
CA ALA A 201 -14.15 -17.75 38.53
C ALA A 201 -13.93 -19.10 37.84
N VAL A 202 -14.76 -19.46 36.85
CA VAL A 202 -14.68 -20.73 36.11
C VAL A 202 -13.40 -20.82 35.26
N THR A 203 -12.99 -19.73 34.63
CA THR A 203 -11.76 -19.66 33.82
C THR A 203 -10.50 -19.39 34.65
N ARG A 204 -10.61 -19.18 35.97
CA ARG A 204 -9.54 -18.69 36.85
C ARG A 204 -8.88 -17.39 36.34
N GLY A 205 -9.68 -16.54 35.69
CA GLY A 205 -9.26 -15.28 35.09
C GLY A 205 -8.45 -15.43 33.79
N ALA A 206 -8.40 -16.61 33.16
CA ALA A 206 -7.63 -16.82 31.93
C ALA A 206 -8.22 -16.08 30.71
N VAL A 207 -9.55 -16.03 30.58
CA VAL A 207 -10.23 -15.34 29.48
C VAL A 207 -10.31 -13.83 29.73
N CYS A 208 -10.23 -13.03 28.67
CA CYS A 208 -10.50 -11.59 28.72
C CYS A 208 -12.00 -11.35 29.01
N THR A 209 -12.33 -10.34 29.80
CA THR A 209 -13.71 -9.98 30.14
C THR A 209 -13.94 -8.47 30.16
N SER A 210 -15.11 -8.02 29.70
CA SER A 210 -15.50 -6.62 29.81
C SER A 210 -16.20 -6.29 31.14
N MET A 211 -16.60 -5.02 31.31
CA MET A 211 -17.44 -4.60 32.44
C MET A 211 -18.90 -5.05 32.28
N GLY A 212 -19.51 -5.46 33.39
CA GLY A 212 -20.96 -5.65 33.47
C GLY A 212 -21.70 -4.31 33.52
N GLN A 213 -23.03 -4.35 33.39
CA GLN A 213 -23.84 -3.13 33.28
C GLN A 213 -23.72 -2.20 34.51
N ARG A 214 -23.59 -2.75 35.73
CA ARG A 214 -23.42 -1.93 36.94
C ARG A 214 -22.02 -1.34 37.02
N ALA A 215 -20.99 -2.11 36.70
CA ALA A 215 -19.62 -1.63 36.60
C ALA A 215 -19.48 -0.52 35.55
N ALA A 216 -20.09 -0.68 34.37
CA ALA A 216 -20.09 0.34 33.31
C ALA A 216 -20.83 1.63 33.74
N ALA A 217 -21.97 1.52 34.45
CA ALA A 217 -22.66 2.68 35.00
C ALA A 217 -21.83 3.40 36.08
N ALA A 218 -21.13 2.65 36.95
CA ALA A 218 -20.20 3.21 37.93
C ALA A 218 -18.98 3.87 37.27
N ALA A 219 -18.46 3.29 36.18
CA ALA A 219 -17.39 3.86 35.37
C ALA A 219 -17.82 5.18 34.71
N PHE A 220 -19.02 5.23 34.12
CA PHE A 220 -19.59 6.46 33.58
C PHE A 220 -19.64 7.58 34.62
N LEU A 221 -20.15 7.31 35.83
CA LEU A 221 -20.21 8.29 36.92
C LEU A 221 -18.80 8.69 37.42
N ALA A 222 -17.89 7.72 37.61
CA ALA A 222 -16.52 7.97 38.06
C ALA A 222 -15.70 8.79 37.05
N SER A 223 -15.95 8.63 35.75
CA SER A 223 -15.24 9.38 34.70
C SER A 223 -15.53 10.88 34.78
N ARG A 224 -16.67 11.28 35.37
CA ARG A 224 -17.00 12.68 35.67
C ARG A 224 -16.16 13.28 36.81
N ALA A 225 -15.42 12.46 37.56
CA ALA A 225 -14.29 12.88 38.42
C ALA A 225 -12.91 12.53 37.80
N GLY A 226 -12.88 12.03 36.57
CA GLY A 226 -11.67 11.60 35.86
C GLY A 226 -11.10 10.24 36.30
N ARG A 227 -11.87 9.44 37.04
CA ARG A 227 -11.46 8.13 37.59
C ARG A 227 -12.21 6.99 36.89
N MET A 228 -11.71 5.76 36.99
CA MET A 228 -12.48 4.55 36.66
C MET A 228 -12.35 3.50 37.76
N PRO A 229 -13.40 2.69 38.01
CA PRO A 229 -13.28 1.46 38.78
C PRO A 229 -12.61 0.38 37.92
N SER A 230 -11.69 -0.41 38.50
CA SER A 230 -11.11 -1.57 37.78
C SER A 230 -12.15 -2.66 37.51
N ALA A 231 -13.08 -2.89 38.44
CA ALA A 231 -14.15 -3.90 38.36
C ALA A 231 -13.71 -5.36 38.05
N GLN A 232 -12.41 -5.66 38.09
CA GLN A 232 -11.80 -6.90 37.56
C GLN A 232 -12.16 -7.15 36.09
N ALA A 233 -12.32 -6.09 35.30
CA ALA A 233 -12.52 -6.14 33.86
C ALA A 233 -11.23 -5.76 33.13
N ASP A 234 -11.05 -6.30 31.93
CA ASP A 234 -9.91 -6.04 31.07
C ASP A 234 -10.21 -4.91 30.05
N CYS A 235 -11.49 -4.63 29.76
CA CYS A 235 -11.94 -3.52 28.91
C CYS A 235 -13.35 -3.01 29.28
N VAL A 236 -13.76 -1.87 28.71
CA VAL A 236 -15.10 -1.27 28.88
C VAL A 236 -15.84 -1.28 27.56
N GLN A 237 -17.02 -1.90 27.53
CA GLN A 237 -17.85 -2.03 26.33
C GLN A 237 -19.18 -1.33 26.56
N VAL A 238 -19.41 -0.20 25.89
CA VAL A 238 -20.54 0.71 26.18
C VAL A 238 -21.19 1.26 24.90
N PRO A 239 -22.49 1.61 24.94
CA PRO A 239 -23.09 2.34 23.85
C PRO A 239 -22.69 3.81 23.88
N LEU A 240 -22.64 4.48 22.72
CA LEU A 240 -22.37 5.92 22.64
C LEU A 240 -23.38 6.73 23.47
N ARG A 241 -24.67 6.35 23.42
CA ARG A 241 -25.75 6.94 24.20
C ARG A 241 -26.55 5.88 24.95
N TRP A 242 -26.93 6.19 26.18
CA TRP A 242 -27.84 5.37 26.98
C TRP A 242 -28.98 6.23 27.51
N ARG A 243 -30.23 5.89 27.14
CA ARG A 243 -31.44 6.64 27.52
C ARG A 243 -31.33 8.16 27.31
N GLY A 244 -30.80 8.56 26.15
CA GLY A 244 -30.61 9.97 25.77
C GLY A 244 -29.34 10.65 26.31
N VAL A 245 -28.63 10.03 27.26
CA VAL A 245 -27.38 10.57 27.81
C VAL A 245 -26.19 10.07 26.99
N THR A 246 -25.32 10.97 26.52
CA THR A 246 -24.03 10.60 25.94
C THR A 246 -23.14 9.99 27.03
N VAL A 247 -22.79 8.71 26.85
CA VAL A 247 -21.94 7.91 27.76
C VAL A 247 -20.48 8.09 27.37
N VAL A 248 -20.19 8.00 26.07
CA VAL A 248 -18.83 8.11 25.53
C VAL A 248 -18.58 9.55 25.10
N ASP A 249 -17.75 10.22 25.86
CA ASP A 249 -17.22 11.56 25.58
C ASP A 249 -15.69 11.57 25.84
N ALA A 250 -15.01 12.64 25.45
CA ALA A 250 -13.55 12.73 25.60
C ALA A 250 -13.08 12.64 27.08
N ARG A 251 -13.94 12.91 28.06
CA ARG A 251 -13.63 12.74 29.49
C ARG A 251 -13.75 11.26 29.91
N PHE A 252 -14.75 10.56 29.38
CA PHE A 252 -14.91 9.11 29.56
C PHE A 252 -13.71 8.35 29.02
N VAL A 253 -13.34 8.58 27.76
CA VAL A 253 -12.20 7.91 27.09
C VAL A 253 -10.89 8.15 27.86
N ARG A 254 -10.55 9.42 28.15
CA ARG A 254 -9.36 9.76 28.95
C ARG A 254 -9.36 9.16 30.36
N ALA A 255 -10.51 8.97 30.99
CA ALA A 255 -10.58 8.32 32.29
C ALA A 255 -10.33 6.81 32.19
N ALA A 256 -10.82 6.16 31.14
CA ALA A 256 -10.58 4.75 30.84
C ALA A 256 -9.10 4.47 30.53
N HIS A 257 -8.52 5.24 29.62
CA HIS A 257 -7.10 5.11 29.24
C HIS A 257 -6.15 5.31 30.42
N ARG A 258 -6.40 6.30 31.29
CA ARG A 258 -5.60 6.49 32.52
C ARG A 258 -5.72 5.34 33.53
N ALA A 259 -6.74 4.50 33.42
CA ALA A 259 -6.91 3.29 34.21
C ALA A 259 -6.42 2.02 33.48
N GLY A 260 -5.84 2.16 32.28
CA GLY A 260 -5.38 1.03 31.46
C GLY A 260 -6.52 0.21 30.84
N LEU A 261 -7.72 0.79 30.69
CA LEU A 261 -8.91 0.12 30.18
C LEU A 261 -9.24 0.60 28.76
N PRO A 262 -9.17 -0.26 27.73
CA PRO A 262 -9.66 0.04 26.39
C PRO A 262 -11.17 0.26 26.38
N VAL A 263 -11.64 1.20 25.57
CA VAL A 263 -13.06 1.51 25.34
C VAL A 263 -13.47 0.95 23.98
N HIS A 264 -14.44 0.03 23.97
CA HIS A 264 -15.10 -0.40 22.74
C HIS A 264 -16.55 0.09 22.71
N VAL A 265 -16.99 0.60 21.56
CA VAL A 265 -18.31 1.22 21.39
C VAL A 265 -19.19 0.41 20.45
N TRP A 266 -20.45 0.20 20.84
CA TRP A 266 -21.42 -0.61 20.10
C TRP A 266 -22.82 0.03 20.08
N THR A 267 -23.67 -0.19 19.08
CA THR A 267 -23.34 -0.57 17.69
C THR A 267 -23.39 0.71 16.86
N ILE A 268 -22.44 0.91 15.95
CA ILE A 268 -22.24 2.16 15.21
C ILE A 268 -22.18 1.86 13.72
N ASP A 269 -23.12 2.40 12.96
CA ASP A 269 -23.43 1.97 11.59
C ASP A 269 -23.52 3.12 10.57
N ASP A 270 -23.03 4.30 10.97
CA ASP A 270 -22.89 5.48 10.14
C ASP A 270 -21.46 6.04 10.19
N ALA A 271 -20.92 6.44 9.02
CA ALA A 271 -19.55 6.91 8.91
C ALA A 271 -19.23 8.18 9.75
N PRO A 272 -20.11 9.21 9.85
CA PRO A 272 -19.83 10.38 10.68
C PRO A 272 -19.60 10.02 12.16
N THR A 273 -20.41 9.11 12.71
CA THR A 273 -20.24 8.66 14.09
C THR A 273 -19.02 7.75 14.24
N MET A 274 -18.70 6.91 13.24
CA MET A 274 -17.45 6.13 13.24
C MET A 274 -16.22 7.04 13.32
N THR A 275 -16.10 8.03 12.43
CA THR A 275 -15.00 9.00 12.44
C THR A 275 -14.93 9.74 13.77
N MET A 276 -16.03 10.35 14.24
CA MET A 276 -16.09 11.06 15.53
C MET A 276 -15.61 10.18 16.70
N LEU A 277 -15.89 8.88 16.71
CA LEU A 277 -15.43 7.97 17.78
C LEU A 277 -13.92 7.67 17.67
N LEU A 278 -13.39 7.54 16.45
CA LEU A 278 -11.95 7.39 16.22
C LEU A 278 -11.20 8.66 16.65
N ASP A 279 -11.71 9.84 16.28
CA ASP A 279 -11.18 11.16 16.70
C ASP A 279 -11.20 11.32 18.24
N LEU A 280 -12.22 10.75 18.91
CA LEU A 280 -12.32 10.72 20.38
C LEU A 280 -11.34 9.76 21.05
N GLY A 281 -10.61 8.93 20.28
CA GLY A 281 -9.64 7.95 20.77
C GLY A 281 -10.27 6.62 21.23
N VAL A 282 -11.41 6.22 20.67
CA VAL A 282 -12.05 4.93 21.00
C VAL A 282 -11.19 3.76 20.47
N ASP A 283 -10.92 2.78 21.33
CA ASP A 283 -10.04 1.65 21.04
C ASP A 283 -10.68 0.57 20.16
N GLY A 284 -12.01 0.59 19.96
CA GLY A 284 -12.68 -0.29 19.02
C GLY A 284 -14.15 0.02 18.77
N ILE A 285 -14.64 -0.30 17.57
CA ILE A 285 -16.01 -0.03 17.12
C ILE A 285 -16.65 -1.33 16.67
N MET A 286 -17.85 -1.61 17.19
CA MET A 286 -18.70 -2.72 16.76
C MET A 286 -19.74 -2.19 15.78
N THR A 287 -19.84 -2.82 14.61
CA THR A 287 -20.74 -2.42 13.53
C THR A 287 -21.41 -3.62 12.89
N ASP A 288 -22.69 -3.47 12.54
CA ASP A 288 -23.42 -4.37 11.66
C ASP A 288 -23.03 -4.17 10.17
N ARG A 289 -22.20 -3.15 9.88
CA ARG A 289 -21.72 -2.75 8.55
C ARG A 289 -20.19 -2.82 8.41
N PRO A 290 -19.56 -4.02 8.47
CA PRO A 290 -18.12 -4.19 8.30
C PRO A 290 -17.50 -3.47 7.09
N ARG A 291 -18.16 -3.43 5.93
CA ARG A 291 -17.62 -2.69 4.76
C ARG A 291 -17.47 -1.20 5.04
N LEU A 292 -18.39 -0.60 5.78
CA LEU A 292 -18.40 0.84 6.08
C LEU A 292 -17.29 1.22 7.07
N LEU A 293 -17.04 0.41 8.10
CA LEU A 293 -15.97 0.69 9.07
C LEU A 293 -14.58 0.47 8.45
N ARG A 294 -14.39 -0.59 7.65
CA ARG A 294 -13.16 -0.74 6.83
C ARG A 294 -12.91 0.47 5.94
N THR A 295 -13.97 0.96 5.33
CA THR A 295 -14.02 2.14 4.47
C THR A 295 -13.59 3.43 5.21
N VAL A 296 -13.99 3.63 6.47
CA VAL A 296 -13.53 4.77 7.31
C VAL A 296 -12.02 4.74 7.59
N LEU A 297 -11.41 3.57 7.69
CA LEU A 297 -10.01 3.42 8.09
C LEU A 297 -8.97 3.58 6.94
N SER A 298 -9.35 4.15 5.79
CA SER A 298 -8.57 4.08 4.54
C SER A 298 -8.06 5.43 4.00
N VAL A 299 -6.76 5.48 3.68
CA VAL A 299 -6.11 6.69 3.10
C VAL A 299 -6.64 7.02 1.70
N VAL A 300 -6.90 6.01 0.88
CA VAL A 300 -7.32 6.20 -0.51
C VAL A 300 -8.72 6.82 -0.61
N ARG A 301 -9.62 6.59 0.36
CA ARG A 301 -10.94 7.25 0.43
C ARG A 301 -10.82 8.78 0.46
N ARG A 302 -9.87 9.32 1.23
CA ARG A 302 -9.62 10.78 1.30
C ARG A 302 -9.20 11.36 -0.05
N MET A 303 -8.48 10.58 -0.86
CA MET A 303 -7.95 11.03 -2.16
C MET A 303 -8.89 10.75 -3.34
N ALA A 304 -9.73 9.72 -3.26
CA ALA A 304 -10.69 9.33 -4.30
C ALA A 304 -12.07 9.99 -4.12
N GLY A 305 -12.41 10.39 -2.90
CA GLY A 305 -13.71 10.93 -2.53
C GLY A 305 -14.79 9.86 -2.37
N GLU A 306 -15.82 10.17 -1.58
CA GLU A 306 -16.91 9.26 -1.21
C GLU A 306 -17.59 8.58 -2.40
N THR A 307 -17.88 9.33 -3.46
CA THR A 307 -18.58 8.84 -4.65
C THR A 307 -17.81 7.75 -5.40
N LEU A 308 -16.47 7.83 -5.39
CA LEU A 308 -15.60 6.92 -6.14
C LEU A 308 -15.11 5.74 -5.28
N TRP A 309 -15.19 5.90 -3.96
CA TRP A 309 -14.61 4.96 -3.01
C TRP A 309 -15.12 3.50 -3.13
N PRO A 310 -16.42 3.20 -3.35
CA PRO A 310 -16.87 1.82 -3.49
C PRO A 310 -16.18 1.06 -4.63
N THR A 311 -15.97 1.71 -5.78
CA THR A 311 -15.24 1.12 -6.90
C THR A 311 -13.75 1.02 -6.59
N ALA A 312 -13.15 2.02 -5.94
CA ALA A 312 -11.75 2.01 -5.55
C ALA A 312 -11.43 0.89 -4.54
N ASP A 313 -12.22 0.75 -3.47
CA ASP A 313 -12.07 -0.26 -2.42
C ASP A 313 -12.19 -1.68 -2.99
N SER A 314 -13.23 -1.94 -3.79
CA SER A 314 -13.43 -3.24 -4.45
C SER A 314 -12.28 -3.58 -5.40
N THR A 315 -11.83 -2.61 -6.20
CA THR A 315 -10.72 -2.76 -7.15
C THR A 315 -9.40 -3.03 -6.45
N LEU A 316 -9.06 -2.26 -5.40
CA LEU A 316 -7.80 -2.43 -4.66
C LEU A 316 -7.82 -3.72 -3.81
N SER A 317 -8.98 -4.13 -3.30
CA SER A 317 -9.17 -5.43 -2.64
C SER A 317 -8.87 -6.58 -3.61
N GLU A 318 -9.42 -6.54 -4.82
CA GLU A 318 -9.19 -7.54 -5.87
C GLU A 318 -7.70 -7.59 -6.27
N LEU A 319 -7.03 -6.44 -6.43
CA LEU A 319 -5.59 -6.37 -6.68
C LEU A 319 -4.76 -6.95 -5.53
N GLY A 320 -5.20 -6.76 -4.28
CA GLY A 320 -4.60 -7.39 -3.10
C GLY A 320 -4.59 -8.92 -3.14
N THR A 321 -5.51 -9.53 -3.90
CA THR A 321 -5.54 -10.98 -4.17
C THR A 321 -4.81 -11.33 -5.47
N LEU A 322 -5.13 -10.64 -6.57
CA LEU A 322 -4.62 -10.92 -7.92
C LEU A 322 -3.10 -10.79 -8.01
N VAL A 323 -2.52 -9.75 -7.39
CA VAL A 323 -1.08 -9.49 -7.49
C VAL A 323 -0.24 -10.63 -6.88
N PRO A 324 -0.40 -11.00 -5.60
CA PRO A 324 0.41 -12.07 -5.01
C PRO A 324 0.07 -13.47 -5.55
N GLN A 325 -1.19 -13.75 -5.90
CA GLN A 325 -1.61 -15.10 -6.32
C GLN A 325 -1.39 -15.38 -7.81
N ARG A 326 -1.45 -14.36 -8.67
CA ARG A 326 -1.42 -14.53 -10.13
C ARG A 326 -0.28 -13.77 -10.81
N VAL A 327 -0.07 -12.50 -10.46
CA VAL A 327 0.95 -11.66 -11.11
C VAL A 327 2.36 -12.11 -10.71
N GLU A 328 2.68 -12.19 -9.41
CA GLU A 328 4.04 -12.54 -8.95
C GLU A 328 4.57 -13.88 -9.52
N PRO A 329 3.78 -14.99 -9.56
CA PRO A 329 4.23 -16.22 -10.20
C PRO A 329 4.54 -16.05 -11.70
N LEU A 330 3.72 -15.30 -12.43
CA LEU A 330 3.93 -15.06 -13.87
C LEU A 330 5.15 -14.17 -14.12
N VAL A 331 5.37 -13.14 -13.31
CA VAL A 331 6.56 -12.27 -13.38
C VAL A 331 7.84 -13.08 -13.19
N ARG A 332 7.90 -13.94 -12.15
CA ARG A 332 9.06 -14.80 -11.89
C ARG A 332 9.33 -15.76 -13.04
N LEU A 333 8.27 -16.29 -13.67
CA LEU A 333 8.39 -17.20 -14.80
C LEU A 333 8.81 -16.47 -16.09
N ALA A 334 8.38 -15.23 -16.30
CA ALA A 334 8.77 -14.39 -17.43
C ALA A 334 10.21 -13.86 -17.31
N ASP A 335 10.68 -13.44 -16.12
CA ASP A 335 12.08 -12.99 -15.91
C ASP A 335 13.09 -14.14 -16.10
N ARG A 336 12.69 -15.38 -15.77
CA ARG A 336 13.48 -16.60 -16.00
C ARG A 336 13.49 -17.07 -17.47
N ASN A 337 12.51 -16.65 -18.28
CA ASN A 337 12.39 -17.01 -19.69
C ASN A 337 12.31 -15.74 -20.55
N PRO A 338 13.43 -15.00 -20.69
CA PRO A 338 13.46 -13.75 -21.46
C PRO A 338 13.10 -13.99 -22.94
N PRO A 339 12.57 -12.97 -23.62
CA PRO A 339 12.15 -13.08 -25.02
C PRO A 339 13.34 -13.31 -25.96
N ALA A 340 13.10 -14.05 -27.05
CA ALA A 340 14.07 -14.34 -28.10
C ALA A 340 13.68 -13.65 -29.41
N LEU A 341 14.66 -13.28 -30.25
CA LEU A 341 14.43 -12.70 -31.57
C LEU A 341 14.66 -13.74 -32.66
N ARG A 342 13.63 -14.00 -33.46
CA ARG A 342 13.70 -14.84 -34.67
C ARG A 342 13.73 -13.93 -35.90
N GLN A 343 14.93 -13.66 -36.41
CA GLN A 343 15.12 -12.73 -37.53
C GLN A 343 14.61 -13.26 -38.87
N TYR A 344 14.73 -14.57 -39.11
CA TYR A 344 14.36 -15.23 -40.36
C TYR A 344 13.41 -16.40 -40.12
N ASP A 345 12.57 -16.70 -41.11
CA ASP A 345 11.75 -17.91 -41.12
C ASP A 345 12.52 -19.13 -41.69
N SER A 346 11.82 -20.26 -41.88
CA SER A 346 12.43 -21.49 -42.41
C SER A 346 12.72 -21.47 -43.92
N ARG A 347 12.29 -20.42 -44.64
CA ARG A 347 12.56 -20.20 -46.08
C ARG A 347 13.72 -19.23 -46.31
N GLY A 348 14.09 -18.47 -45.28
CA GLY A 348 15.10 -17.41 -45.34
C GLY A 348 14.51 -16.00 -45.48
N ASP A 349 13.18 -15.86 -45.40
CA ASP A 349 12.52 -14.56 -45.43
C ASP A 349 12.71 -13.85 -44.09
N ARG A 350 13.03 -12.54 -44.11
CA ARG A 350 13.27 -11.76 -42.90
C ARG A 350 11.95 -11.32 -42.25
N ILE A 351 11.73 -11.75 -41.01
CA ILE A 351 10.49 -11.53 -40.24
C ILE A 351 10.70 -10.70 -38.97
N ASP A 352 11.87 -10.75 -38.34
CA ASP A 352 12.19 -10.10 -37.05
C ASP A 352 11.12 -10.28 -35.94
N GLU A 353 10.55 -11.48 -35.82
CA GLU A 353 9.55 -11.77 -34.79
C GLU A 353 10.19 -11.94 -33.41
N ILE A 354 9.51 -11.47 -32.37
CA ILE A 354 9.94 -11.65 -30.98
C ILE A 354 9.09 -12.74 -30.34
N GLU A 355 9.73 -13.85 -29.99
CA GLU A 355 9.12 -14.99 -29.33
C GLU A 355 9.10 -14.78 -27.81
N PHE A 356 7.94 -15.01 -27.20
CA PHE A 356 7.70 -14.82 -25.78
C PHE A 356 7.37 -16.14 -25.10
N HIS A 357 7.87 -16.33 -23.88
CA HIS A 357 7.34 -17.37 -23.01
C HIS A 357 5.85 -17.11 -22.70
N PRO A 358 4.96 -18.12 -22.69
CA PRO A 358 3.51 -17.94 -22.48
C PRO A 358 3.14 -17.11 -21.24
N ALA A 359 3.95 -17.19 -20.17
CA ALA A 359 3.77 -16.41 -18.95
C ALA A 359 3.81 -14.89 -19.18
N TYR A 360 4.60 -14.39 -20.13
CA TYR A 360 4.59 -12.96 -20.51
C TYR A 360 3.21 -12.58 -21.06
N LYS A 361 2.69 -13.37 -22.00
CA LYS A 361 1.42 -13.09 -22.67
C LYS A 361 0.22 -13.33 -21.76
N GLU A 362 0.36 -14.18 -20.74
CA GLU A 362 -0.65 -14.36 -19.69
C GLU A 362 -0.63 -13.21 -18.67
N LEU A 363 0.55 -12.69 -18.32
CA LEU A 363 0.71 -11.50 -17.47
C LEU A 363 0.17 -10.24 -18.14
N GLU A 364 0.57 -9.98 -19.39
CA GLU A 364 0.07 -8.88 -20.22
C GLU A 364 -1.47 -8.87 -20.28
N ARG A 365 -2.09 -10.01 -20.63
CA ARG A 365 -3.55 -10.17 -20.61
C ARG A 365 -4.17 -9.99 -19.22
N THR A 366 -3.50 -10.43 -18.15
CA THR A 366 -4.01 -10.30 -16.77
C THR A 366 -4.06 -8.82 -16.34
N VAL A 367 -3.00 -8.05 -16.61
CA VAL A 367 -2.92 -6.65 -16.19
C VAL A 367 -3.78 -5.75 -17.09
N LEU A 368 -3.80 -5.99 -18.41
CA LEU A 368 -4.63 -5.21 -19.34
C LEU A 368 -6.12 -5.55 -19.23
N GLY A 369 -6.47 -6.82 -19.04
CA GLY A 369 -7.85 -7.26 -18.78
C GLY A 369 -8.42 -6.82 -17.42
N PHE A 370 -7.56 -6.36 -16.49
CA PHE A 370 -8.02 -5.65 -15.30
C PHE A 370 -8.55 -4.24 -15.64
N GLY A 371 -8.15 -3.70 -16.80
CA GLY A 371 -8.67 -2.46 -17.37
C GLY A 371 -8.05 -1.19 -16.80
N ALA A 372 -6.77 -1.21 -16.41
CA ALA A 372 -6.09 0.02 -15.96
C ALA A 372 -6.10 1.11 -17.05
N VAL A 373 -5.53 0.84 -18.24
CA VAL A 373 -5.55 1.81 -19.35
C VAL A 373 -7.00 2.13 -19.78
N ARG A 374 -7.90 1.13 -19.73
CA ARG A 374 -9.34 1.33 -19.95
C ARG A 374 -9.94 2.38 -19.01
N ALA A 375 -9.64 2.31 -17.72
CA ALA A 375 -10.20 3.19 -16.71
C ALA A 375 -9.79 4.67 -16.95
N ALA A 376 -8.56 4.91 -17.40
CA ALA A 376 -8.04 6.26 -17.64
C ALA A 376 -8.69 6.96 -18.86
N TYR A 377 -9.07 6.21 -19.91
CA TYR A 377 -9.50 6.80 -21.19
C TYR A 377 -10.93 6.46 -21.61
N GLY A 378 -11.48 5.33 -21.16
CA GLY A 378 -12.85 4.90 -21.42
C GLY A 378 -13.84 5.33 -20.33
N THR A 379 -15.12 5.39 -20.69
CA THR A 379 -16.23 5.59 -19.74
C THR A 379 -16.83 4.27 -19.28
N GLY A 380 -17.47 4.27 -18.10
CA GLY A 380 -18.25 3.14 -17.59
C GLY A 380 -17.42 1.98 -17.03
N TRP A 381 -16.10 2.10 -16.98
CA TRP A 381 -15.23 1.07 -16.39
C TRP A 381 -15.66 0.80 -14.94
N ARG A 382 -15.99 -0.46 -14.64
CA ARG A 382 -16.52 -0.91 -13.34
C ARG A 382 -17.66 -0.04 -12.78
N GLY A 383 -18.52 0.48 -13.67
CA GLY A 383 -19.69 1.29 -13.31
C GLY A 383 -19.38 2.76 -12.95
N LEU A 384 -18.15 3.25 -13.18
CA LEU A 384 -17.82 4.66 -12.96
C LEU A 384 -18.55 5.59 -13.94
N ASN A 385 -19.10 6.67 -13.41
CA ASN A 385 -19.62 7.80 -14.18
C ASN A 385 -18.46 8.65 -14.71
N GLY A 386 -17.89 8.24 -15.86
CA GLY A 386 -16.77 8.92 -16.51
C GLY A 386 -15.49 8.07 -16.54
N ARG A 387 -14.35 8.75 -16.60
CA ARG A 387 -12.99 8.17 -16.48
C ARG A 387 -12.60 8.04 -15.02
N ALA A 388 -11.71 7.11 -14.70
CA ALA A 388 -11.05 7.06 -13.40
C ALA A 388 -10.05 8.22 -13.28
N PRO A 389 -10.04 8.96 -12.15
CA PRO A 389 -9.09 10.04 -11.93
C PRO A 389 -7.69 9.47 -11.68
N ARG A 390 -6.65 10.26 -11.99
CA ARG A 390 -5.24 9.83 -11.91
C ARG A 390 -4.83 9.22 -10.55
N PRO A 391 -5.32 9.66 -9.37
CA PRO A 391 -5.02 9.01 -8.10
C PRO A 391 -5.49 7.54 -8.01
N LEU A 392 -6.64 7.18 -8.57
CA LEU A 392 -7.10 5.79 -8.61
C LEU A 392 -6.22 4.95 -9.54
N MET A 393 -5.86 5.51 -10.70
CA MET A 393 -4.90 4.90 -11.64
C MET A 393 -3.55 4.63 -11.00
N THR A 394 -2.98 5.61 -10.29
CA THR A 394 -1.74 5.48 -9.52
C THR A 394 -1.85 4.41 -8.43
N ALA A 395 -2.97 4.35 -7.69
CA ALA A 395 -3.17 3.33 -6.66
C ALA A 395 -3.24 1.90 -7.26
N MET A 396 -3.90 1.73 -8.40
CA MET A 396 -3.95 0.45 -9.13
C MET A 396 -2.56 0.02 -9.63
N LEU A 397 -1.84 0.94 -10.29
CA LEU A 397 -0.49 0.67 -10.78
C LEU A 397 0.48 0.37 -9.64
N TYR A 398 0.43 1.11 -8.53
CA TYR A 398 1.22 0.87 -7.32
C TYR A 398 1.06 -0.55 -6.76
N MET A 399 -0.13 -1.15 -6.87
CA MET A 399 -0.35 -2.55 -6.49
C MET A 399 0.38 -3.52 -7.42
N PHE A 400 0.23 -3.39 -8.74
CA PHE A 400 0.94 -4.24 -9.70
C PHE A 400 2.47 -4.07 -9.60
N LEU A 401 2.94 -2.83 -9.40
CA LEU A 401 4.36 -2.46 -9.34
C LEU A 401 5.04 -2.92 -8.03
N GLN A 402 4.31 -3.48 -7.06
CA GLN A 402 4.92 -4.28 -5.96
C GLN A 402 5.45 -5.64 -6.44
N SER A 403 5.12 -6.07 -7.66
CA SER A 403 5.60 -7.31 -8.27
C SER A 403 6.28 -7.08 -9.61
N ASP A 404 5.67 -6.33 -10.53
CA ASP A 404 6.03 -6.29 -11.95
C ASP A 404 6.57 -4.93 -12.42
N GLN A 405 7.89 -4.76 -12.38
CA GLN A 405 8.56 -3.57 -12.90
C GLN A 405 8.84 -3.62 -14.42
N ALA A 406 8.76 -4.81 -15.03
CA ALA A 406 9.24 -5.03 -16.39
C ALA A 406 8.14 -4.86 -17.45
N ILE A 407 6.92 -5.34 -17.16
CA ILE A 407 5.82 -5.40 -18.13
C ILE A 407 4.75 -4.35 -17.79
N THR A 408 4.30 -4.30 -16.53
CA THR A 408 3.42 -3.23 -16.07
C THR A 408 4.15 -1.88 -16.06
N GLY A 409 5.40 -1.86 -15.57
CA GLY A 409 6.21 -0.64 -15.45
C GLY A 409 6.68 -0.02 -16.78
N CYS A 410 6.62 -0.73 -17.91
CA CYS A 410 7.05 -0.18 -19.20
C CYS A 410 6.01 -0.34 -20.33
N PRO A 411 5.76 -1.52 -20.96
CA PRO A 411 4.79 -1.61 -22.06
C PRO A 411 3.41 -1.04 -21.71
N ILE A 412 2.85 -1.38 -20.55
CA ILE A 412 1.53 -0.89 -20.13
C ILE A 412 1.58 0.60 -19.76
N GLY A 413 2.63 1.05 -19.07
CA GLY A 413 2.87 2.48 -18.83
C GLY A 413 3.04 3.31 -20.11
N MET A 414 3.61 2.73 -21.18
CA MET A 414 3.73 3.39 -22.48
C MET A 414 2.38 3.48 -23.21
N MET A 415 1.43 2.56 -22.96
CA MET A 415 0.07 2.66 -23.51
C MET A 415 -0.69 3.85 -22.90
N ASP A 416 -0.61 4.04 -21.57
CA ASP A 416 -1.13 5.24 -20.90
C ASP A 416 -0.43 6.53 -21.39
N ALA A 417 0.90 6.52 -21.42
CA ALA A 417 1.68 7.69 -21.82
C ALA A 417 1.45 8.10 -23.29
N MET A 418 1.33 7.14 -24.22
CA MET A 418 1.02 7.40 -25.62
C MET A 418 -0.42 7.93 -25.77
N ALA A 419 -1.39 7.35 -25.05
CA ALA A 419 -2.78 7.78 -25.12
C ALA A 419 -2.94 9.25 -24.72
N ARG A 420 -2.35 9.69 -23.58
CA ARG A 420 -2.33 11.11 -23.18
C ARG A 420 -1.62 12.00 -24.20
N CYS A 421 -0.47 11.56 -24.73
CA CYS A 421 0.30 12.33 -25.70
C CYS A 421 -0.51 12.61 -26.98
N LEU A 422 -1.27 11.61 -27.46
CA LEU A 422 -2.19 11.79 -28.59
C LEU A 422 -3.37 12.71 -28.23
N GLU A 423 -4.06 12.50 -27.10
CA GLU A 423 -5.22 13.35 -26.73
C GLU A 423 -4.86 14.85 -26.63
N LEU A 424 -3.65 15.17 -26.18
CA LEU A 424 -3.16 16.55 -26.06
C LEU A 424 -2.73 17.18 -27.38
N ASN A 425 -2.18 16.40 -28.31
CA ASN A 425 -1.44 16.93 -29.46
C ASN A 425 -2.05 16.58 -30.83
N ASP A 426 -2.86 15.52 -30.94
CA ASP A 426 -3.43 15.07 -32.20
C ASP A 426 -4.78 14.34 -32.00
N ARG A 427 -5.88 15.09 -32.17
CA ARG A 427 -7.24 14.58 -31.94
C ARG A 427 -7.66 13.50 -32.93
N GLU A 428 -7.13 13.48 -34.15
CA GLU A 428 -7.50 12.51 -35.17
C GLU A 428 -6.84 11.16 -34.88
N LEU A 429 -5.52 11.16 -34.63
CA LEU A 429 -4.80 9.97 -34.20
C LEU A 429 -5.29 9.47 -32.83
N ALA A 430 -5.65 10.38 -31.92
CA ALA A 430 -6.26 10.00 -30.65
C ALA A 430 -7.58 9.25 -30.84
N ALA A 431 -8.52 9.80 -31.63
CA ALA A 431 -9.80 9.16 -31.91
C ALA A 431 -9.64 7.79 -32.57
N ARG A 432 -8.61 7.61 -33.42
CA ARG A 432 -8.31 6.36 -34.10
C ARG A 432 -7.66 5.30 -33.19
N PHE A 433 -6.77 5.70 -32.28
CA PHE A 433 -5.88 4.76 -31.58
C PHE A 433 -6.06 4.68 -30.07
N VAL A 434 -6.50 5.74 -29.37
CA VAL A 434 -6.74 5.70 -27.92
C VAL A 434 -7.77 4.60 -27.52
N PRO A 435 -8.90 4.42 -28.24
CA PRO A 435 -9.82 3.32 -27.93
C PRO A 435 -9.19 1.92 -28.05
N ARG A 436 -8.18 1.77 -28.93
CA ARG A 436 -7.47 0.50 -29.17
C ARG A 436 -6.33 0.28 -28.17
N LEU A 437 -5.70 1.35 -27.67
CA LEU A 437 -4.76 1.28 -26.54
C LEU A 437 -5.51 0.99 -25.21
N ALA A 438 -6.76 1.44 -25.10
CA ALA A 438 -7.61 1.31 -23.92
C ALA A 438 -8.55 0.08 -23.95
N ASP A 439 -8.30 -0.90 -24.82
CA ASP A 439 -9.10 -2.13 -24.95
C ASP A 439 -8.72 -3.16 -23.86
N ASP A 440 -9.66 -3.50 -22.99
CA ASP A 440 -9.54 -4.51 -21.93
C ASP A 440 -10.17 -5.86 -22.29
N THR A 441 -10.67 -6.03 -23.51
CA THR A 441 -11.29 -7.28 -24.00
C THR A 441 -10.27 -8.30 -24.50
N GLY A 442 -9.03 -7.86 -24.74
CA GLY A 442 -7.92 -8.69 -25.25
C GLY A 442 -7.52 -8.37 -26.68
N HIS A 443 -8.10 -7.33 -27.30
CA HIS A 443 -7.78 -6.87 -28.66
C HIS A 443 -6.98 -5.55 -28.67
N HIS A 444 -6.29 -5.25 -27.58
CA HIS A 444 -5.48 -4.03 -27.44
C HIS A 444 -4.35 -3.92 -28.45
N MET A 445 -4.05 -2.69 -28.83
CA MET A 445 -2.75 -2.33 -29.40
C MET A 445 -1.76 -2.05 -28.29
N THR A 446 -0.52 -2.49 -28.49
CA THR A 446 0.63 -2.19 -27.63
C THR A 446 1.38 -0.94 -28.13
N ALA A 447 2.03 -0.22 -27.21
CA ALA A 447 2.67 1.06 -27.45
C ALA A 447 4.19 1.01 -27.19
N ALA A 448 4.97 1.86 -27.85
CA ALA A 448 6.39 2.11 -27.55
C ALA A 448 6.83 3.53 -27.94
N MET A 449 8.03 3.91 -27.49
CA MET A 449 8.68 5.21 -27.79
C MET A 449 10.13 5.01 -28.20
N PHE A 450 10.51 5.45 -29.41
CA PHE A 450 11.89 5.36 -29.93
C PHE A 450 12.56 6.74 -29.96
N LEU A 451 13.10 7.13 -28.80
CA LEU A 451 13.78 8.40 -28.57
C LEU A 451 15.29 8.31 -28.84
N THR A 452 15.96 7.32 -28.26
CA THR A 452 17.42 7.23 -28.13
C THR A 452 18.09 6.63 -29.37
N GLU A 453 19.15 7.28 -29.82
CA GLU A 453 20.04 6.89 -30.91
C GLU A 453 21.48 6.70 -30.40
N LYS A 454 22.42 6.37 -31.30
CA LYS A 454 23.85 6.32 -30.96
C LYS A 454 24.42 7.73 -30.70
N ALA A 455 23.97 8.71 -31.49
CA ALA A 455 24.37 10.11 -31.36
C ALA A 455 23.82 10.77 -30.09
N GLY A 456 22.64 10.37 -29.62
CA GLY A 456 21.93 11.06 -28.54
C GLY A 456 20.90 10.21 -27.79
N GLY A 457 20.93 10.30 -26.46
CA GLY A 457 19.85 9.82 -25.59
C GLY A 457 19.41 10.89 -24.59
N SER A 458 20.38 11.52 -23.92
CA SER A 458 20.14 12.70 -23.09
C SER A 458 20.06 13.99 -23.93
N ASP A 459 20.93 14.11 -24.94
CA ASP A 459 20.83 15.12 -25.99
C ASP A 459 20.21 14.52 -27.25
N VAL A 460 18.88 14.47 -27.27
CA VAL A 460 18.11 14.03 -28.44
C VAL A 460 18.23 15.00 -29.62
N GLY A 461 18.73 16.22 -29.41
CA GLY A 461 18.94 17.21 -30.47
C GLY A 461 19.95 16.74 -31.52
N ALA A 462 20.88 15.89 -31.12
CA ALA A 462 21.89 15.25 -31.95
C ALA A 462 21.37 14.06 -32.79
N ASN A 463 20.09 13.67 -32.66
CA ASN A 463 19.53 12.54 -33.42
C ASN A 463 19.66 12.70 -34.95
N GLU A 464 19.95 11.59 -35.62
CA GLU A 464 20.32 11.46 -37.03
C GLU A 464 19.18 10.89 -37.89
N THR A 465 18.19 10.21 -37.29
CA THR A 465 17.03 9.66 -38.05
C THR A 465 16.32 10.78 -38.82
N THR A 466 16.17 10.63 -40.13
CA THR A 466 15.47 11.56 -41.01
C THR A 466 14.03 11.14 -41.30
N ALA A 467 13.21 12.09 -41.74
CA ALA A 467 11.84 11.90 -42.18
C ALA A 467 11.60 12.60 -43.53
N THR A 468 11.39 11.82 -44.58
CA THR A 468 11.01 12.33 -45.90
C THR A 468 9.50 12.33 -46.05
N ARG A 469 8.92 13.42 -46.55
CA ARG A 469 7.48 13.52 -46.81
C ARG A 469 7.15 12.90 -48.16
N ALA A 470 6.14 12.04 -48.21
CA ALA A 470 5.61 11.43 -49.42
C ALA A 470 4.47 12.28 -50.03
N ASP A 471 4.14 12.02 -51.30
CA ASP A 471 3.12 12.76 -52.06
C ASP A 471 1.71 12.63 -51.46
N ASP A 472 1.44 11.51 -50.78
CA ASP A 472 0.21 11.25 -50.02
C ASP A 472 0.11 12.05 -48.70
N GLY A 473 1.13 12.85 -48.37
CA GLY A 473 1.23 13.65 -47.14
C GLY A 473 1.74 12.89 -45.92
N THR A 474 1.96 11.58 -46.02
CA THR A 474 2.56 10.73 -44.97
C THR A 474 4.09 10.80 -45.01
N TRP A 475 4.76 10.12 -44.08
CA TRP A 475 6.22 10.23 -43.91
C TRP A 475 6.93 8.88 -44.04
N ARG A 476 8.20 8.92 -44.42
CA ARG A 476 9.10 7.76 -44.54
C ARG A 476 10.34 8.01 -43.66
N LEU A 477 10.52 7.20 -42.63
CA LEU A 477 11.56 7.35 -41.61
C LEU A 477 12.77 6.47 -41.93
N THR A 478 13.97 7.05 -41.88
CA THR A 478 15.23 6.33 -42.13
C THR A 478 16.27 6.69 -41.07
N GLY A 479 16.87 5.70 -40.42
CA GLY A 479 17.82 5.93 -39.33
C GLY A 479 18.05 4.70 -38.44
N GLU A 480 18.71 4.91 -37.31
CA GLU A 480 19.11 3.86 -36.38
C GLU A 480 18.73 4.20 -34.93
N LYS A 481 17.77 3.46 -34.38
CA LYS A 481 17.27 3.61 -33.01
C LYS A 481 17.96 2.63 -32.08
N TRP A 482 18.58 3.15 -31.03
CA TRP A 482 19.60 2.43 -30.26
C TRP A 482 19.07 1.76 -28.99
N PHE A 483 18.03 2.29 -28.36
CA PHE A 483 17.33 1.66 -27.25
C PHE A 483 15.83 1.67 -27.49
N CYS A 484 15.33 0.55 -28.03
CA CYS A 484 13.94 0.37 -28.43
C CYS A 484 13.25 -0.59 -27.46
N SER A 485 12.75 -0.10 -26.32
CA SER A 485 11.93 -0.92 -25.42
C SER A 485 10.59 -1.25 -26.09
N CYS A 486 10.15 -2.49 -25.93
CA CYS A 486 8.98 -3.06 -26.58
C CYS A 486 9.02 -2.91 -28.12
N ALA A 487 10.11 -3.32 -28.75
CA ALA A 487 10.29 -3.25 -30.22
C ALA A 487 9.30 -4.12 -31.05
N HIS A 488 8.41 -4.85 -30.39
CA HIS A 488 7.31 -5.61 -30.98
C HIS A 488 5.98 -4.82 -30.99
N SER A 489 5.92 -3.63 -30.36
CA SER A 489 4.68 -2.89 -30.15
C SER A 489 3.99 -2.48 -31.44
N ASP A 490 2.66 -2.47 -31.43
CA ASP A 490 1.84 -2.18 -32.61
C ASP A 490 1.91 -0.73 -33.05
N LEU A 491 2.08 0.20 -32.10
CA LEU A 491 2.25 1.64 -32.31
C LEU A 491 3.51 2.14 -31.64
N ILE A 492 4.27 2.98 -32.34
CA ILE A 492 5.56 3.47 -31.89
C ILE A 492 5.65 4.98 -32.16
N LEU A 493 5.80 5.78 -31.10
CA LEU A 493 6.13 7.21 -31.27
C LEU A 493 7.63 7.37 -31.51
N VAL A 494 7.99 8.08 -32.57
CA VAL A 494 9.36 8.22 -33.08
C VAL A 494 9.68 9.70 -33.26
N LEU A 495 10.82 10.16 -32.72
CA LEU A 495 11.40 11.44 -33.14
C LEU A 495 12.26 11.25 -34.38
N ALA A 496 12.10 12.11 -35.38
CA ALA A 496 12.96 12.16 -36.57
C ALA A 496 13.07 13.61 -37.07
N ARG A 497 14.09 13.91 -37.87
CA ARG A 497 14.34 15.22 -38.47
C ARG A 497 13.70 15.30 -39.86
N PRO A 498 12.68 16.13 -40.09
CA PRO A 498 12.13 16.35 -41.42
C PRO A 498 13.22 16.83 -42.39
N ASP A 499 13.14 16.44 -43.66
CA ASP A 499 14.06 16.94 -44.68
C ASP A 499 14.01 18.48 -44.76
N GLY A 500 15.19 19.11 -44.69
CA GLY A 500 15.34 20.57 -44.64
C GLY A 500 15.17 21.21 -43.25
N ALA A 501 14.78 20.46 -42.22
CA ALA A 501 14.69 20.98 -40.85
C ALA A 501 16.09 21.26 -40.25
N PRO A 502 16.23 22.27 -39.37
CA PRO A 502 17.53 22.62 -38.77
C PRO A 502 18.08 21.52 -37.85
N THR A 503 19.37 21.58 -37.54
CA THR A 503 20.00 20.72 -36.54
C THR A 503 19.53 21.05 -35.11
N GLY A 504 19.76 20.12 -34.17
CA GLY A 504 19.36 20.30 -32.78
C GLY A 504 17.88 20.02 -32.51
N PRO A 505 17.39 20.32 -31.28
CA PRO A 505 16.09 19.86 -30.79
C PRO A 505 14.87 20.54 -31.46
N ARG A 506 15.06 21.72 -32.07
CA ARG A 506 13.98 22.45 -32.75
C ARG A 506 13.61 21.89 -34.13
N GLY A 507 14.49 21.10 -34.74
CA GLY A 507 14.21 20.45 -36.04
C GLY A 507 13.71 19.01 -35.91
N LEU A 508 13.23 18.58 -34.73
CA LEU A 508 12.72 17.23 -34.53
C LEU A 508 11.20 17.23 -34.59
N GLY A 509 10.65 16.49 -35.56
CA GLY A 509 9.24 16.14 -35.66
C GLY A 509 8.90 14.88 -34.87
N LEU A 510 7.63 14.77 -34.47
CA LEU A 510 7.07 13.59 -33.81
C LEU A 510 6.19 12.83 -34.80
N PHE A 511 6.42 11.52 -34.88
CA PHE A 511 5.77 10.63 -35.81
C PHE A 511 5.19 9.40 -35.11
N LEU A 512 4.02 8.94 -35.55
CA LEU A 512 3.41 7.69 -35.12
C LEU A 512 3.65 6.63 -36.21
N MET A 513 4.52 5.66 -35.91
CA MET A 513 4.88 4.56 -36.78
C MET A 513 4.12 3.29 -36.36
N PRO A 514 3.27 2.70 -37.22
CA PRO A 514 2.66 1.41 -36.93
C PRO A 514 3.61 0.26 -37.24
N ARG A 515 3.46 -0.89 -36.56
CA ARG A 515 4.19 -2.12 -36.89
C ARG A 515 3.75 -2.76 -38.21
N HIS A 516 2.44 -2.75 -38.46
CA HIS A 516 1.82 -3.25 -39.69
C HIS A 516 1.10 -2.11 -40.40
N LEU A 517 1.17 -2.08 -41.73
CA LEU A 517 0.45 -1.14 -42.57
C LEU A 517 -1.04 -1.52 -42.66
N GLU A 518 -1.85 -0.66 -43.27
CA GLU A 518 -3.30 -0.87 -43.36
C GLU A 518 -3.70 -2.07 -44.23
N ASP A 519 -2.82 -2.50 -45.13
CA ASP A 519 -2.96 -3.74 -45.93
C ASP A 519 -2.52 -5.02 -45.17
N GLY A 520 -2.07 -4.88 -43.92
CA GLY A 520 -1.58 -5.97 -43.07
C GLY A 520 -0.11 -6.35 -43.29
N THR A 521 0.60 -5.74 -44.26
CA THR A 521 2.03 -5.97 -44.45
C THR A 521 2.86 -5.37 -43.31
N ARG A 522 4.05 -5.93 -43.05
CA ARG A 522 4.95 -5.40 -42.02
C ARG A 522 5.63 -4.12 -42.51
N ASN A 523 5.65 -3.09 -41.66
CA ASN A 523 6.31 -1.82 -41.96
C ASN A 523 7.84 -1.98 -42.07
N THR A 524 8.49 -1.11 -42.85
CA THR A 524 9.88 -1.29 -43.31
C THR A 524 10.92 -0.92 -42.24
N TYR A 525 11.06 -1.77 -41.23
CA TYR A 525 12.10 -1.66 -40.20
C TYR A 525 12.76 -3.02 -39.94
N VAL A 526 13.96 -3.01 -39.37
CA VAL A 526 14.74 -4.21 -39.03
C VAL A 526 15.09 -4.23 -37.55
N ILE A 527 14.94 -5.38 -36.89
CA ILE A 527 15.43 -5.56 -35.51
C ILE A 527 16.81 -6.23 -35.59
N HIS A 528 17.86 -5.50 -35.22
CA HIS A 528 19.24 -6.00 -35.34
C HIS A 528 19.55 -7.08 -34.30
N ARG A 529 19.14 -6.83 -33.05
CA ARG A 529 19.25 -7.75 -31.91
C ARG A 529 18.42 -7.25 -30.72
N LEU A 530 18.19 -8.13 -29.75
CA LEU A 530 17.78 -7.74 -28.40
C LEU A 530 19.01 -7.35 -27.55
N LYS A 531 18.77 -6.53 -26.54
CA LYS A 531 19.75 -6.13 -25.53
C LYS A 531 19.81 -7.20 -24.44
N GLU A 532 21.00 -7.67 -24.11
CA GLU A 532 21.25 -8.34 -22.82
C GLU A 532 21.24 -7.29 -21.71
N LYS A 533 20.46 -7.53 -20.64
CA LYS A 533 20.18 -6.52 -19.60
C LYS A 533 20.36 -7.07 -18.20
N PHE A 534 20.78 -6.17 -17.29
CA PHE A 534 20.89 -6.42 -15.86
C PHE A 534 19.53 -6.82 -15.24
N GLY A 535 18.52 -5.96 -15.40
CA GLY A 535 17.13 -6.20 -15.00
C GLY A 535 16.14 -5.94 -16.13
N THR A 536 14.85 -6.06 -15.84
CA THR A 536 13.73 -6.06 -16.80
C THR A 536 13.88 -7.13 -17.89
N ARG A 537 14.41 -8.31 -17.54
CA ARG A 537 14.81 -9.35 -18.52
C ARG A 537 13.63 -9.82 -19.38
N ALA A 538 12.43 -9.90 -18.78
CA ALA A 538 11.20 -10.25 -19.47
C ALA A 538 10.77 -9.26 -20.58
N MET A 539 11.19 -7.99 -20.50
CA MET A 539 10.82 -6.97 -21.48
C MET A 539 11.83 -6.96 -22.65
N PRO A 540 11.40 -7.09 -23.91
CA PRO A 540 12.31 -6.99 -25.05
C PRO A 540 12.72 -5.53 -25.28
N SER A 541 14.00 -5.23 -25.11
CA SER A 541 14.61 -3.98 -25.57
C SER A 541 15.55 -4.29 -26.73
N ALA A 542 15.52 -3.51 -27.80
CA ALA A 542 16.23 -3.83 -29.04
C ALA A 542 17.04 -2.68 -29.64
N GLU A 543 17.80 -3.01 -30.69
CA GLU A 543 18.39 -2.07 -31.66
C GLU A 543 17.58 -2.20 -32.96
N VAL A 544 17.08 -1.07 -33.48
CA VAL A 544 16.13 -1.05 -34.61
C VAL A 544 16.59 -0.09 -35.70
N GLY A 545 16.74 -0.60 -36.93
CA GLY A 545 16.99 0.21 -38.11
C GLY A 545 15.69 0.54 -38.84
N LEU A 546 15.43 1.81 -39.12
CA LEU A 546 14.31 2.27 -39.95
C LEU A 546 14.77 2.36 -41.42
N ARG A 547 13.94 1.89 -42.36
CA ARG A 547 14.31 1.70 -43.78
C ARG A 547 13.24 2.30 -44.70
N GLY A 548 13.02 3.61 -44.61
CA GLY A 548 11.87 4.26 -45.23
C GLY A 548 10.55 3.84 -44.59
N ALA A 549 10.55 3.59 -43.27
CA ALA A 549 9.38 3.12 -42.54
C ALA A 549 8.25 4.15 -42.60
N PHE A 550 7.04 3.71 -42.94
CA PHE A 550 5.85 4.55 -42.97
C PHE A 550 5.53 5.12 -41.58
N ALA A 551 5.17 6.40 -41.49
CA ALA A 551 4.60 7.00 -40.28
C ALA A 551 3.64 8.16 -40.58
N TRP A 552 2.70 8.39 -39.66
CA TRP A 552 1.90 9.62 -39.60
C TRP A 552 2.66 10.70 -38.83
N GLN A 553 2.50 11.96 -39.22
CA GLN A 553 2.89 13.09 -38.37
C GLN A 553 1.94 13.16 -37.17
N VAL A 554 2.46 13.54 -36.00
CA VAL A 554 1.65 13.81 -34.80
C VAL A 554 1.65 15.32 -34.55
N GLY A 555 0.48 15.94 -34.52
CA GLY A 555 0.33 17.36 -34.18
C GLY A 555 1.15 18.29 -35.08
N HIS A 556 1.88 19.23 -34.48
CA HIS A 556 2.71 20.19 -35.23
C HIS A 556 4.14 19.68 -35.41
N ILE A 557 4.58 19.58 -36.67
CA ILE A 557 5.91 19.06 -37.03
C ILE A 557 7.06 19.80 -36.32
N GLU A 558 6.98 21.12 -36.16
CA GLU A 558 8.01 21.93 -35.49
C GLU A 558 8.00 21.84 -33.96
N ARG A 559 7.08 21.07 -33.38
CA ARG A 559 6.94 20.86 -31.93
C ARG A 559 7.20 19.42 -31.51
N GLY A 560 7.81 18.60 -32.35
CA GLY A 560 7.96 17.17 -32.09
C GLY A 560 8.60 16.82 -30.75
N LEU A 561 9.73 17.44 -30.38
CA LEU A 561 10.31 17.23 -29.04
C LEU A 561 9.40 17.74 -27.89
N PRO A 562 8.88 18.99 -27.89
CA PRO A 562 7.89 19.42 -26.90
C PRO A 562 6.69 18.47 -26.73
N GLN A 563 6.14 17.93 -27.82
CA GLN A 563 5.01 17.00 -27.79
C GLN A 563 5.43 15.62 -27.23
N MET A 564 6.62 15.13 -27.60
CA MET A 564 7.18 13.90 -27.06
C MET A 564 7.42 13.98 -25.54
N MET A 565 7.72 15.18 -25.03
CA MET A 565 7.88 15.39 -23.59
C MET A 565 6.57 15.16 -22.80
N ASP A 566 5.38 15.20 -23.41
CA ASP A 566 4.14 14.79 -22.73
C ASP A 566 4.14 13.30 -22.38
N MET A 567 4.65 12.46 -23.29
CA MET A 567 4.83 11.03 -23.06
C MET A 567 5.90 10.81 -21.98
N VAL A 568 7.07 11.43 -22.11
CA VAL A 568 8.19 11.31 -21.15
C VAL A 568 7.77 11.79 -19.74
N ASN A 569 6.95 12.84 -19.63
CA ASN A 569 6.50 13.33 -18.33
C ASN A 569 5.49 12.37 -17.68
N LEU A 570 4.59 11.74 -18.44
CA LEU A 570 3.70 10.71 -17.89
C LEU A 570 4.47 9.41 -17.54
N THR A 571 5.46 8.99 -18.33
CA THR A 571 6.33 7.86 -17.92
C THR A 571 7.16 8.19 -16.68
N ARG A 572 7.57 9.45 -16.46
CA ARG A 572 8.19 9.90 -15.19
C ARG A 572 7.25 9.79 -13.98
N VAL A 573 5.95 10.09 -14.13
CA VAL A 573 4.93 9.84 -13.08
C VAL A 573 4.73 8.33 -12.85
N GLY A 574 4.72 7.54 -13.92
CA GLY A 574 4.74 6.08 -13.86
C GLY A 574 5.96 5.55 -13.08
N ILE A 575 7.15 6.13 -13.29
CA ILE A 575 8.38 5.77 -12.57
C ILE A 575 8.31 6.15 -11.09
N ALA A 576 7.77 7.32 -10.73
CA ALA A 576 7.54 7.66 -9.33
C ALA A 576 6.66 6.58 -8.65
N THR A 577 5.57 6.18 -9.31
CA THR A 577 4.67 5.10 -8.86
C THR A 577 5.38 3.73 -8.79
N ALA A 578 6.22 3.40 -9.78
CA ALA A 578 7.00 2.18 -9.85
C ALA A 578 7.97 2.05 -8.66
N THR A 579 8.68 3.14 -8.35
CA THR A 579 9.59 3.19 -7.21
C THR A 579 8.85 3.11 -5.88
N ALA A 580 7.67 3.72 -5.76
CA ALA A 580 6.81 3.58 -4.58
C ALA A 580 6.38 2.12 -4.36
N GLY A 581 5.95 1.42 -5.42
CA GLY A 581 5.62 0.00 -5.38
C GLY A 581 6.80 -0.88 -4.97
N ALA A 582 7.99 -0.61 -5.51
CA ALA A 582 9.22 -1.32 -5.12
C ALA A 582 9.61 -1.10 -3.65
N MET A 583 9.57 0.14 -3.17
CA MET A 583 9.86 0.46 -1.77
C MET A 583 8.84 -0.21 -0.83
N ARG A 584 7.56 -0.24 -1.22
CA ARG A 584 6.53 -0.98 -0.49
C ARG A 584 6.81 -2.47 -0.42
N ARG A 585 7.17 -3.10 -1.54
CA ARG A 585 7.49 -4.54 -1.55
C ARG A 585 8.72 -4.84 -0.70
N SER A 586 9.77 -4.02 -0.82
CA SER A 586 11.01 -4.12 -0.06
C SER A 586 10.74 -4.06 1.46
N ALA A 587 9.95 -3.08 1.91
CA ALA A 587 9.53 -2.97 3.30
C ALA A 587 8.66 -4.16 3.74
N PHE A 588 7.69 -4.59 2.92
CA PHE A 588 6.82 -5.73 3.25
C PHE A 588 7.61 -7.04 3.43
N GLU A 589 8.53 -7.34 2.52
CA GLU A 589 9.38 -8.53 2.57
C GLU A 589 10.32 -8.50 3.78
N ALA A 590 11.01 -7.38 4.02
CA ALA A 590 11.88 -7.20 5.16
C ALA A 590 11.12 -7.38 6.49
N LEU A 591 9.99 -6.70 6.68
CA LEU A 591 9.15 -6.81 7.88
C LEU A 591 8.59 -8.22 8.08
N THR A 592 8.24 -8.92 7.00
CA THR A 592 7.72 -10.29 7.07
C THR A 592 8.82 -11.29 7.40
N HIS A 593 10.00 -11.13 6.80
CA HIS A 593 11.16 -11.97 7.09
C HIS A 593 11.62 -11.83 8.55
N THR A 594 11.80 -10.61 9.03
CA THR A 594 12.36 -10.35 10.37
C THR A 594 11.45 -10.84 11.49
N ARG A 595 10.12 -10.70 11.35
CA ARG A 595 9.12 -11.32 12.24
C ARG A 595 9.23 -12.84 12.33
N GLY A 596 9.48 -13.50 11.20
CA GLY A 596 9.59 -14.96 11.09
C GLY A 596 10.98 -15.51 11.43
N ARG A 597 11.98 -14.67 11.69
CA ARG A 597 13.39 -15.05 11.84
C ARG A 597 13.85 -14.86 13.29
N VAL A 598 14.51 -15.88 13.85
CA VAL A 598 15.18 -15.80 15.14
C VAL A 598 16.69 -15.67 14.94
N THR A 599 17.32 -14.71 15.63
CA THR A 599 18.77 -14.53 15.71
C THR A 599 19.17 -14.22 17.16
N PHE A 600 20.29 -14.79 17.61
CA PHE A 600 20.82 -14.57 18.97
C PHE A 600 19.79 -14.79 20.11
N GLY A 601 18.84 -15.72 19.91
CA GLY A 601 17.84 -16.09 20.91
C GLY A 601 16.54 -15.27 20.92
N THR A 602 16.36 -14.29 20.02
CA THR A 602 15.14 -13.50 19.91
C THR A 602 14.72 -13.27 18.46
N GLN A 603 13.49 -12.82 18.21
CA GLN A 603 13.02 -12.48 16.85
C GLN A 603 13.80 -11.27 16.31
N LEU A 604 14.06 -11.28 14.99
CA LEU A 604 14.98 -10.33 14.37
C LEU A 604 14.44 -8.89 14.41
N ASP A 605 13.12 -8.71 14.34
CA ASP A 605 12.42 -7.42 14.50
C ASP A 605 12.31 -6.93 15.96
N LEU A 606 12.86 -7.68 16.93
CA LEU A 606 12.98 -7.25 18.33
C LEU A 606 14.35 -6.63 18.66
N HIS A 607 15.37 -6.81 17.82
CA HIS A 607 16.67 -6.15 18.00
C HIS A 607 16.57 -4.65 17.68
N PRO A 608 17.03 -3.74 18.58
CA PRO A 608 16.91 -2.29 18.36
C PRO A 608 17.53 -1.80 17.04
N LEU A 609 18.73 -2.26 16.69
CA LEU A 609 19.41 -1.88 15.45
C LEU A 609 18.61 -2.29 14.20
N MET A 610 18.08 -3.52 14.18
CA MET A 610 17.25 -3.99 13.06
C MET A 610 15.95 -3.19 12.96
N ARG A 611 15.36 -2.76 14.08
CA ARG A 611 14.18 -1.89 14.05
C ARG A 611 14.48 -0.56 13.37
N ASP A 612 15.67 0.02 13.58
CA ASP A 612 16.07 1.27 12.93
C ASP A 612 16.24 1.09 11.40
N THR A 613 16.90 0.01 10.97
CA THR A 613 16.95 -0.39 9.54
C THR A 613 15.56 -0.56 8.93
N LEU A 614 14.66 -1.27 9.62
CA LEU A 614 13.27 -1.46 9.18
C LEU A 614 12.48 -0.14 9.16
N ALA A 615 12.83 0.83 10.01
CA ALA A 615 12.15 2.12 10.05
C ALA A 615 12.42 2.94 8.78
N GLU A 616 13.66 2.94 8.26
CA GLU A 616 13.97 3.61 6.99
C GLU A 616 13.22 2.99 5.80
N LEU A 617 13.08 1.66 5.75
CA LEU A 617 12.26 0.99 4.73
C LEU A 617 10.79 1.40 4.79
N VAL A 618 10.23 1.53 6.00
CA VAL A 618 8.83 1.97 6.20
C VAL A 618 8.65 3.45 5.86
N VAL A 619 9.62 4.31 6.22
CA VAL A 619 9.63 5.73 5.86
C VAL A 619 9.66 5.89 4.34
N ASP A 620 10.58 5.22 3.64
CA ASP A 620 10.67 5.25 2.17
C ASP A 620 9.39 4.71 1.51
N SER A 621 8.80 3.63 2.03
CA SER A 621 7.54 3.06 1.53
C SER A 621 6.36 4.02 1.64
N VAL A 622 6.28 4.84 2.69
CA VAL A 622 5.20 5.82 2.87
C VAL A 622 5.49 7.07 2.04
N ALA A 623 6.70 7.62 2.16
CA ALA A 623 7.15 8.80 1.41
C ALA A 623 6.99 8.62 -0.11
N GLY A 624 7.32 7.45 -0.65
CA GLY A 624 7.12 7.14 -2.06
C GLY A 624 5.66 7.14 -2.50
N LEU A 625 4.76 6.58 -1.68
CA LEU A 625 3.32 6.58 -1.98
C LEU A 625 2.75 7.99 -1.92
N THR A 626 3.06 8.77 -0.89
CA THR A 626 2.66 10.18 -0.75
C THR A 626 3.15 11.00 -1.94
N ALA A 627 4.40 10.80 -2.39
CA ALA A 627 4.97 11.45 -3.57
C ALA A 627 4.22 11.09 -4.86
N ALA A 628 4.00 9.79 -5.12
CA ALA A 628 3.34 9.29 -6.32
C ALA A 628 1.87 9.76 -6.41
N MET A 629 1.12 9.69 -5.31
CA MET A 629 -0.27 10.17 -5.26
C MET A 629 -0.34 11.70 -5.40
N GLY A 630 0.62 12.45 -4.84
CA GLY A 630 0.70 13.91 -4.99
C GLY A 630 0.86 14.36 -6.44
N VAL A 631 1.80 13.79 -7.19
CA VAL A 631 1.93 14.13 -8.64
C VAL A 631 0.75 13.63 -9.47
N ALA A 632 0.08 12.54 -9.06
CA ALA A 632 -1.14 12.09 -9.72
C ALA A 632 -2.29 13.09 -9.55
N GLN A 633 -2.51 13.62 -8.34
CA GLN A 633 -3.50 14.67 -8.08
C GLN A 633 -3.20 15.97 -8.84
N LEU A 634 -1.94 16.39 -8.88
CA LEU A 634 -1.54 17.56 -9.67
C LEU A 634 -1.74 17.34 -11.16
N LEU A 635 -1.44 16.14 -11.69
CA LEU A 635 -1.66 15.78 -13.09
C LEU A 635 -3.13 15.84 -13.47
N ASP A 636 -4.02 15.28 -12.64
CA ASP A 636 -5.48 15.33 -12.83
C ASP A 636 -5.98 16.78 -12.91
N ARG A 637 -5.51 17.65 -11.99
CA ARG A 637 -5.82 19.08 -11.96
C ARG A 637 -5.27 19.83 -13.17
N ALA A 638 -4.04 19.53 -13.60
CA ALA A 638 -3.39 20.17 -14.74
C ALA A 638 -4.05 19.79 -16.07
N ASP A 639 -4.41 18.51 -16.25
CA ASP A 639 -5.17 18.02 -17.41
C ASP A 639 -6.60 18.61 -17.44
N ALA A 640 -7.17 18.95 -16.28
CA ALA A 640 -8.39 19.75 -16.14
C ALA A 640 -8.20 21.27 -16.32
N GLY A 641 -7.00 21.75 -16.66
CA GLY A 641 -6.70 23.15 -16.98
C GLY A 641 -6.24 24.03 -15.81
N ASN A 642 -5.94 23.47 -14.64
CA ASN A 642 -5.42 24.26 -13.51
C ASN A 642 -3.93 24.66 -13.74
N ALA A 643 -3.71 25.96 -13.94
CA ALA A 643 -2.39 26.52 -14.27
C ALA A 643 -1.35 26.38 -13.14
N GLU A 644 -1.77 26.50 -11.87
CA GLU A 644 -0.89 26.34 -10.70
C GLU A 644 -0.36 24.91 -10.60
N ALA A 645 -1.23 23.92 -10.78
CA ALA A 645 -0.86 22.51 -10.80
C ALA A 645 0.08 22.18 -11.97
N ALA A 646 -0.19 22.75 -13.15
CA ALA A 646 0.71 22.63 -14.31
C ALA A 646 2.11 23.25 -14.03
N ALA A 647 2.16 24.40 -13.35
CA ALA A 647 3.41 25.04 -12.95
C ALA A 647 4.18 24.19 -11.92
N ALA A 648 3.50 23.65 -10.91
CA ALA A 648 4.10 22.78 -9.88
C ALA A 648 4.69 21.49 -10.48
N LEU A 649 3.94 20.81 -11.37
CA LEU A 649 4.39 19.59 -12.06
C LEU A 649 5.69 19.78 -12.85
N ARG A 650 5.95 20.99 -13.37
CA ARG A 650 7.13 21.28 -14.20
C ARG A 650 8.45 20.96 -13.49
N LEU A 651 8.45 21.04 -12.16
CA LEU A 651 9.55 20.66 -11.28
C LEU A 651 9.26 19.39 -10.47
N LEU A 652 8.06 19.21 -9.91
CA LEU A 652 7.78 18.08 -9.02
C LEU A 652 7.90 16.71 -9.71
N THR A 653 7.46 16.59 -10.97
CA THR A 653 7.58 15.34 -11.74
C THR A 653 9.05 14.89 -11.92
N PRO A 654 9.97 15.73 -12.44
CA PRO A 654 11.39 15.37 -12.48
C PRO A 654 12.00 15.16 -11.08
N LEU A 655 11.68 16.01 -10.10
CA LEU A 655 12.22 15.91 -8.73
C LEU A 655 11.89 14.57 -8.07
N PHE A 656 10.62 14.16 -8.11
CA PHE A 656 10.16 12.91 -7.48
C PHE A 656 10.69 11.69 -8.24
N LYS A 657 10.80 11.75 -9.57
CA LYS A 657 11.47 10.71 -10.36
C LYS A 657 12.94 10.55 -9.95
N MET A 658 13.69 11.64 -9.83
CA MET A 658 15.10 11.58 -9.39
C MET A 658 15.24 11.01 -7.98
N HIS A 659 14.46 11.51 -7.02
CA HIS A 659 14.61 11.12 -5.62
C HIS A 659 14.04 9.72 -5.34
N GLY A 660 12.86 9.39 -5.85
CA GLY A 660 12.22 8.08 -5.68
C GLY A 660 13.07 6.95 -6.25
N THR A 661 13.72 7.16 -7.40
CA THR A 661 14.62 6.15 -7.98
C THR A 661 15.90 5.97 -7.18
N GLU A 662 16.40 7.01 -6.53
CA GLU A 662 17.51 6.93 -5.56
C GLU A 662 17.09 6.12 -4.32
N ARG A 663 15.96 6.45 -3.69
CA ARG A 663 15.47 5.72 -2.50
C ARG A 663 15.14 4.26 -2.81
N ALA A 664 14.43 3.96 -3.89
CA ALA A 664 14.07 2.57 -4.23
C ALA A 664 15.28 1.63 -4.43
N ARG A 665 16.42 2.12 -4.94
CA ARG A 665 17.65 1.31 -5.00
C ARG A 665 18.22 1.04 -3.61
N ILE A 666 18.18 2.02 -2.70
CA ILE A 666 18.58 1.85 -1.31
C ILE A 666 17.65 0.85 -0.63
N SER A 667 16.33 1.08 -0.64
CA SER A 667 15.36 0.21 0.05
C SER A 667 15.39 -1.23 -0.47
N ALA A 668 15.60 -1.45 -1.78
CA ALA A 668 15.74 -2.79 -2.34
C ALA A 668 17.07 -3.47 -1.95
N THR A 669 18.16 -2.72 -1.82
CA THR A 669 19.45 -3.24 -1.33
C THR A 669 19.36 -3.62 0.14
N GLU A 670 18.85 -2.73 0.97
CA GLU A 670 18.63 -2.95 2.41
C GLU A 670 17.70 -4.14 2.67
N ALA A 671 16.57 -4.26 1.96
CA ALA A 671 15.68 -5.41 2.11
C ALA A 671 16.34 -6.75 1.72
N MET A 672 17.21 -6.72 0.71
CA MET A 672 18.02 -7.88 0.32
C MET A 672 19.00 -8.27 1.44
N GLU A 673 19.69 -7.29 2.05
CA GLU A 673 20.62 -7.52 3.16
C GLU A 673 19.90 -7.98 4.45
N VAL A 674 18.72 -7.44 4.74
CA VAL A 674 17.89 -7.85 5.90
C VAL A 674 17.48 -9.34 5.83
N ARG A 675 17.35 -9.92 4.63
CA ARG A 675 17.13 -11.37 4.44
C ARG A 675 18.43 -12.20 4.54
N GLY A 676 19.59 -11.56 4.59
CA GLY A 676 20.90 -12.18 4.64
C GLY A 676 21.20 -13.01 3.39
N GLY A 677 21.91 -14.15 3.56
CA GLY A 677 22.32 -15.00 2.44
C GLY A 677 21.17 -15.48 1.53
N ASN A 678 19.96 -15.66 2.08
CA ASN A 678 18.77 -15.98 1.28
C ASN A 678 18.31 -14.81 0.39
N GLY A 679 18.56 -13.57 0.81
CA GLY A 679 18.27 -12.38 0.01
C GLY A 679 19.04 -12.36 -1.31
N PHE A 680 20.20 -13.03 -1.40
CA PHE A 680 20.98 -13.10 -2.63
C PHE A 680 20.54 -14.22 -3.60
N ILE A 681 19.49 -14.98 -3.27
CA ILE A 681 19.03 -16.13 -4.08
C ILE A 681 17.79 -15.75 -4.91
N GLU A 682 17.89 -15.88 -6.23
CA GLU A 682 16.84 -15.58 -7.25
C GLU A 682 15.54 -16.44 -7.14
N GLU A 683 15.35 -17.15 -6.03
CA GLU A 683 14.07 -17.71 -5.61
C GLU A 683 13.22 -16.66 -4.88
N TRP A 684 13.85 -15.78 -4.12
CA TRP A 684 13.24 -14.66 -3.42
C TRP A 684 13.07 -13.44 -4.35
N PRO A 685 12.15 -12.50 -4.05
CA PRO A 685 11.88 -11.36 -4.92
C PRO A 685 12.98 -10.29 -4.90
N GLU A 686 13.81 -10.20 -3.86
CA GLU A 686 14.75 -9.08 -3.66
C GLU A 686 15.82 -8.94 -4.76
N PRO A 687 16.52 -9.99 -5.23
CA PRO A 687 17.48 -9.86 -6.32
C PRO A 687 16.84 -9.31 -7.60
N ARG A 688 15.65 -9.83 -7.95
CA ARG A 688 14.89 -9.36 -9.11
C ARG A 688 14.44 -7.92 -8.94
N MET A 689 13.85 -7.58 -7.79
CA MET A 689 13.41 -6.21 -7.49
C MET A 689 14.58 -5.23 -7.58
N LEU A 690 15.74 -5.56 -6.98
CA LEU A 690 16.95 -4.75 -7.06
C LEU A 690 17.44 -4.59 -8.51
N ARG A 691 17.55 -5.69 -9.26
CA ARG A 691 17.94 -5.66 -10.69
C ARG A 691 17.01 -4.76 -11.51
N ASP A 692 15.71 -4.85 -11.28
CA ASP A 692 14.70 -4.13 -12.04
C ASP A 692 14.70 -2.63 -11.70
N VAL A 693 14.68 -2.23 -10.42
CA VAL A 693 14.58 -0.80 -10.04
C VAL A 693 15.78 0.05 -10.47
N TYR A 694 16.93 -0.57 -10.71
CA TYR A 694 18.11 0.13 -11.24
C TYR A 694 17.84 0.79 -12.61
N VAL A 695 16.96 0.22 -13.45
CA VAL A 695 16.66 0.80 -14.77
C VAL A 695 16.00 2.17 -14.65
N HIS A 696 15.21 2.39 -13.60
CA HIS A 696 14.48 3.63 -13.39
C HIS A 696 15.40 4.83 -13.14
N ALA A 697 16.60 4.59 -12.61
CA ALA A 697 17.63 5.60 -12.42
C ALA A 697 18.26 6.10 -13.73
N ILE A 698 18.06 5.36 -14.82
CA ILE A 698 18.78 5.50 -16.10
C ILE A 698 17.82 5.96 -17.21
N TRP A 699 16.70 5.26 -17.41
CA TRP A 699 15.71 5.63 -18.44
C TRP A 699 14.97 6.94 -18.09
N GLU A 700 14.36 7.61 -19.07
CA GLU A 700 13.59 8.86 -18.90
C GLU A 700 14.34 10.01 -18.19
N GLY A 701 15.67 10.00 -18.28
CA GLY A 701 16.60 10.98 -17.73
C GLY A 701 17.36 10.45 -16.51
N SER A 702 18.69 10.37 -16.61
CA SER A 702 19.56 10.02 -15.48
C SER A 702 19.57 11.12 -14.40
N GLY A 703 20.01 10.81 -13.19
CA GLY A 703 19.97 11.77 -12.07
C GLY A 703 20.64 13.12 -12.34
N ASN A 704 21.76 13.15 -13.08
CA ASN A 704 22.39 14.41 -13.50
C ASN A 704 21.58 15.14 -14.58
N VAL A 705 21.04 14.41 -15.57
CA VAL A 705 20.21 14.98 -16.64
C VAL A 705 18.93 15.59 -16.08
N ILE A 706 18.31 14.95 -15.09
CA ILE A 706 17.15 15.49 -14.38
C ILE A 706 17.51 16.73 -13.57
N ALA A 707 18.66 16.75 -12.89
CA ALA A 707 19.12 17.94 -12.17
C ALA A 707 19.37 19.13 -13.11
N LEU A 708 19.89 18.89 -14.32
CA LEU A 708 20.03 19.91 -15.36
C LEU A 708 18.68 20.34 -15.98
N ASP A 709 17.71 19.42 -16.11
CA ASP A 709 16.32 19.75 -16.50
C ASP A 709 15.65 20.65 -15.46
N VAL A 710 15.93 20.43 -14.16
CA VAL A 710 15.50 21.30 -13.05
C VAL A 710 16.16 22.68 -13.12
N LEU A 711 17.49 22.79 -13.30
CA LEU A 711 18.16 24.10 -13.50
C LEU A 711 17.50 24.88 -14.64
N ARG A 712 17.39 24.24 -15.81
CA ARG A 712 16.78 24.83 -17.00
C ARG A 712 15.33 25.24 -16.76
N ALA A 713 14.54 24.45 -16.05
CA ALA A 713 13.16 24.80 -15.74
C ALA A 713 13.08 26.01 -14.78
N ILE A 714 13.97 26.12 -13.80
CA ILE A 714 14.09 27.28 -12.90
C ILE A 714 14.47 28.54 -13.69
N GLU A 715 15.45 28.45 -14.60
CA GLU A 715 15.85 29.56 -15.49
C GLU A 715 14.72 30.01 -16.43
N HIS A 716 13.73 29.16 -16.70
CA HIS A 716 12.51 29.48 -17.46
C HIS A 716 11.30 29.76 -16.54
N GLY A 717 11.53 30.12 -15.27
CA GLY A 717 10.49 30.63 -14.37
C GLY A 717 9.61 29.58 -13.69
N ALA A 718 10.02 28.30 -13.65
CA ALA A 718 9.22 27.25 -13.00
C ALA A 718 9.26 27.25 -11.46
N LEU A 719 10.22 27.97 -10.84
CA LEU A 719 10.43 27.93 -9.39
C LEU A 719 9.18 28.32 -8.55
N PRO A 720 8.43 29.40 -8.85
CA PRO A 720 7.28 29.80 -8.04
C PRO A 720 6.18 28.73 -7.94
N GLY A 721 5.98 27.92 -8.99
CA GLY A 721 5.01 26.82 -8.96
C GLY A 721 5.41 25.70 -8.01
N TYR A 722 6.70 25.43 -7.87
CA TYR A 722 7.22 24.48 -6.87
C TYR A 722 7.13 25.05 -5.44
N ILE A 723 7.46 26.33 -5.26
CA ILE A 723 7.41 27.00 -3.96
C ILE A 723 5.96 27.01 -3.45
N GLY A 724 5.02 27.61 -4.19
CA GLY A 724 3.63 27.75 -3.74
C GLY A 724 2.91 26.42 -3.47
N ASP A 725 3.18 25.36 -4.24
CA ASP A 725 2.70 24.01 -3.94
C ASP A 725 3.26 23.47 -2.61
N THR A 726 4.56 23.63 -2.38
CA THR A 726 5.21 23.12 -1.17
C THR A 726 4.83 23.94 0.07
N GLU A 727 4.66 25.26 -0.08
CA GLU A 727 4.15 26.16 0.95
C GLU A 727 2.72 25.78 1.35
N LEU A 728 1.81 25.59 0.39
CA LEU A 728 0.42 25.19 0.65
C LEU A 728 0.35 23.93 1.55
N HIS A 729 1.12 22.90 1.21
CA HIS A 729 1.19 21.68 2.02
C HIS A 729 1.87 21.89 3.39
N ALA A 730 2.88 22.76 3.47
CA ALA A 730 3.53 23.11 4.74
C ALA A 730 2.61 23.94 5.66
N GLU A 731 1.83 24.87 5.12
CA GLU A 731 0.85 25.67 5.86
C GLU A 731 -0.30 24.79 6.38
N ALA A 732 -0.81 23.87 5.57
CA ALA A 732 -1.77 22.85 6.02
C ALA A 732 -1.22 21.99 7.18
N ALA A 733 0.10 21.76 7.20
CA ALA A 733 0.77 21.06 8.30
C ALA A 733 0.97 21.90 9.59
N ALA A 734 0.68 23.21 9.59
CA ALA A 734 0.92 24.09 10.74
C ALA A 734 -0.08 23.90 11.90
N GLY A 735 -1.23 23.28 11.67
CA GLY A 735 -2.36 23.20 12.62
C GLY A 735 -2.42 22.00 13.56
N GLY A 736 -1.34 21.21 13.72
CA GLY A 736 -1.42 19.92 14.42
C GLY A 736 -0.08 19.41 14.99
N PRO A 737 0.00 18.12 15.38
CA PRO A 737 1.23 17.54 15.96
C PRO A 737 2.47 17.62 15.05
N ALA A 738 2.29 17.76 13.73
CA ALA A 738 3.37 17.99 12.76
C ALA A 738 3.78 19.47 12.60
N ALA A 739 3.17 20.42 13.32
CA ALA A 739 3.46 21.86 13.21
C ALA A 739 4.95 22.24 13.32
N PRO A 740 5.81 21.59 14.13
CA PRO A 740 7.25 21.86 14.12
C PRO A 740 7.91 21.59 12.75
N LEU A 741 7.40 20.61 11.98
CA LEU A 741 7.90 20.25 10.65
C LEU A 741 7.45 21.24 9.58
N SER A 742 6.26 21.85 9.72
CA SER A 742 5.82 22.96 8.84
C SER A 742 6.89 24.06 8.78
N ARG A 743 7.38 24.49 9.95
CA ARG A 743 8.46 25.47 10.04
C ARG A 743 9.77 24.99 9.40
N VAL A 744 10.16 23.72 9.59
CA VAL A 744 11.35 23.15 8.93
C VAL A 744 11.24 23.25 7.41
N VAL A 745 10.05 22.97 6.85
CA VAL A 745 9.83 23.04 5.41
C VAL A 745 9.87 24.50 4.93
N LEU A 746 9.10 25.41 5.55
CA LEU A 746 9.06 26.83 5.18
C LEU A 746 10.44 27.49 5.31
N ASP A 747 11.19 27.17 6.37
CA ASP A 747 12.56 27.64 6.55
C ASP A 747 13.48 27.05 5.47
N GLY A 748 13.31 25.77 5.11
CA GLY A 748 14.02 25.12 4.01
C GLY A 748 13.73 25.70 2.63
N LEU A 749 12.49 26.13 2.35
CA LEU A 749 12.13 26.77 1.08
C LEU A 749 12.84 28.11 0.90
N ARG A 750 12.92 28.95 1.94
CA ARG A 750 13.70 30.20 1.89
C ARG A 750 15.20 29.95 1.65
N HIS A 751 15.73 28.82 2.13
CA HIS A 751 17.10 28.40 1.78
C HIS A 751 17.22 27.92 0.32
N ILE A 752 16.19 27.30 -0.27
CA ILE A 752 16.19 26.98 -1.71
C ILE A 752 16.19 28.27 -2.54
N GLU A 753 15.38 29.25 -2.19
CA GLU A 753 15.36 30.55 -2.88
C GLU A 753 16.72 31.25 -2.78
N ALA A 754 17.35 31.26 -1.59
CA ALA A 754 18.70 31.79 -1.40
C ALA A 754 19.77 30.99 -2.17
N ASP A 755 19.75 29.65 -2.12
CA ASP A 755 20.66 28.77 -2.87
C ASP A 755 20.54 29.01 -4.39
N ILE A 756 19.33 29.27 -4.91
CA ILE A 756 19.08 29.59 -6.32
C ILE A 756 19.53 31.01 -6.67
N ALA A 757 19.24 32.01 -5.83
CA ALA A 757 19.67 33.39 -6.03
C ALA A 757 21.21 33.56 -5.95
N ALA A 758 21.87 32.71 -5.17
CA ALA A 758 23.33 32.67 -5.02
C ALA A 758 24.05 31.78 -6.05
N LEU A 759 23.35 31.26 -7.07
CA LEU A 759 23.98 30.51 -8.15
C LEU A 759 25.04 31.37 -8.90
N PRO A 760 26.20 30.81 -9.26
CA PRO A 760 27.25 31.53 -9.98
C PRO A 760 26.77 32.20 -11.28
N ALA A 761 27.44 33.28 -11.67
CA ALA A 761 27.16 33.92 -12.95
C ALA A 761 27.55 33.03 -14.15
N ASP A 762 28.60 32.22 -14.03
CA ASP A 762 29.05 31.28 -15.08
C ASP A 762 28.09 30.07 -15.23
N PRO A 763 27.47 29.86 -16.42
CA PRO A 763 26.65 28.68 -16.71
C PRO A 763 27.33 27.32 -16.48
N GLN A 764 28.67 27.23 -16.46
CA GLN A 764 29.37 25.98 -16.11
C GLN A 764 29.35 25.74 -14.60
N GLU A 765 29.77 26.73 -13.81
CA GLU A 765 29.79 26.64 -12.34
C GLU A 765 28.39 26.43 -11.74
N ARG A 766 27.33 27.00 -12.32
CA ARG A 766 25.92 26.78 -11.90
C ARG A 766 25.49 25.32 -11.85
N GLN A 767 26.12 24.45 -12.63
CA GLN A 767 25.74 23.03 -12.70
C GLN A 767 26.23 22.22 -11.49
N LEU A 768 27.25 22.71 -10.77
CA LEU A 768 27.83 22.00 -9.62
C LEU A 768 26.85 21.83 -8.44
N PRO A 769 26.16 22.88 -7.94
CA PRO A 769 25.26 22.74 -6.80
C PRO A 769 23.90 22.11 -7.15
N ILE A 770 23.44 22.14 -8.41
CA ILE A 770 22.02 21.90 -8.70
C ILE A 770 21.53 20.51 -8.27
N ARG A 771 22.34 19.44 -8.40
CA ARG A 771 21.91 18.11 -7.95
C ARG A 771 21.68 18.03 -6.43
N ARG A 772 22.44 18.80 -5.64
CA ARG A 772 22.23 18.92 -4.19
C ARG A 772 20.95 19.71 -3.88
N ILE A 773 20.75 20.84 -4.57
CA ILE A 773 19.56 21.70 -4.43
C ILE A 773 18.31 20.90 -4.82
N ALA A 774 18.29 20.26 -5.99
CA ALA A 774 17.18 19.44 -6.46
C ALA A 774 16.87 18.26 -5.52
N ARG A 775 17.87 17.62 -4.89
CA ARG A 775 17.60 16.60 -3.86
C ARG A 775 16.91 17.22 -2.64
N ARG A 776 17.35 18.39 -2.16
CA ARG A 776 16.68 19.12 -1.06
C ARG A 776 15.25 19.52 -1.43
N MET A 777 15.02 20.00 -2.65
CA MET A 777 13.67 20.34 -3.15
C MET A 777 12.72 19.14 -3.10
N ALA A 778 13.18 17.96 -3.56
CA ALA A 778 12.37 16.74 -3.49
C ALA A 778 12.05 16.34 -2.04
N ILE A 779 13.02 16.45 -1.12
CA ILE A 779 12.80 16.14 0.31
C ILE A 779 11.82 17.13 0.95
N LEU A 780 11.89 18.42 0.64
CA LEU A 780 10.97 19.44 1.15
C LEU A 780 9.54 19.19 0.66
N ALA A 781 9.34 18.99 -0.65
CA ALA A 781 8.00 18.79 -1.23
C ALA A 781 7.32 17.48 -0.83
N ILE A 782 8.09 16.42 -0.55
CA ILE A 782 7.56 15.16 0.01
C ILE A 782 7.33 15.29 1.51
N GLY A 783 8.25 15.95 2.24
CA GLY A 783 8.15 16.17 3.68
C GLY A 783 6.97 17.07 4.08
N ALA A 784 6.65 18.08 3.27
CA ALA A 784 5.47 18.92 3.43
C ALA A 784 4.17 18.09 3.42
N ARG A 785 4.02 17.28 2.37
CA ARG A 785 2.87 16.38 2.18
C ARG A 785 2.79 15.31 3.27
N LEU A 786 3.92 14.76 3.71
CA LEU A 786 3.96 13.82 4.84
C LEU A 786 3.57 14.47 6.17
N ALA A 787 3.91 15.75 6.38
CA ALA A 787 3.53 16.48 7.59
C ALA A 787 2.03 16.82 7.59
N GLU A 788 1.47 17.22 6.45
CA GLU A 788 0.02 17.40 6.26
C GLU A 788 -0.74 16.08 6.43
N GLU A 789 -0.35 15.02 5.71
CA GLU A 789 -0.94 13.69 5.83
C GLU A 789 -0.79 13.14 7.26
N GLY A 790 0.32 13.50 7.93
CA GLY A 790 0.59 13.24 9.34
C GLY A 790 -0.44 13.88 10.27
N ASN A 791 -0.77 15.16 10.06
CA ASN A 791 -1.82 15.86 10.81
C ASN A 791 -3.22 15.29 10.50
N ALA A 792 -3.54 15.06 9.23
CA ALA A 792 -4.84 14.50 8.84
C ALA A 792 -5.06 13.12 9.46
N TYR A 793 -4.07 12.22 9.37
CA TYR A 793 -4.12 10.92 10.01
C TYR A 793 -4.16 11.01 11.54
N ALA A 794 -3.44 11.97 12.15
CA ALA A 794 -3.50 12.21 13.59
C ALA A 794 -4.88 12.71 14.06
N ALA A 795 -5.57 13.51 13.25
CA ALA A 795 -6.95 13.90 13.49
C ALA A 795 -7.90 12.70 13.38
N ASP A 796 -7.90 12.03 12.23
CA ASP A 796 -8.83 10.92 11.88
C ASP A 796 -8.70 9.67 12.78
N THR A 797 -7.56 9.50 13.48
CA THR A 797 -7.24 8.24 14.19
C THR A 797 -6.65 8.42 15.59
N GLY A 798 -6.40 9.66 16.03
CA GLY A 798 -5.70 9.94 17.29
C GLY A 798 -4.25 9.44 17.33
N SER A 799 -3.63 9.16 16.18
CA SER A 799 -2.32 8.47 16.10
C SER A 799 -1.19 9.35 15.55
N GLY A 800 -0.11 9.47 16.32
CA GLY A 800 1.12 10.17 15.95
C GLY A 800 2.01 9.41 14.95
N ARG A 801 1.58 8.25 14.42
CA ARG A 801 2.43 7.38 13.59
C ARG A 801 2.96 8.07 12.33
N LEU A 802 2.07 8.67 11.52
CA LEU A 802 2.50 9.32 10.28
C LEU A 802 3.31 10.60 10.56
N VAL A 803 3.03 11.30 11.67
CA VAL A 803 3.86 12.43 12.14
C VAL A 803 5.28 11.98 12.47
N TRP A 804 5.45 10.85 13.15
CA TRP A 804 6.78 10.27 13.42
C TRP A 804 7.52 9.92 12.13
N LEU A 805 6.83 9.32 11.14
CA LEU A 805 7.42 9.01 9.84
C LEU A 805 7.79 10.28 9.04
N ALA A 806 6.97 11.34 9.11
CA ALA A 806 7.28 12.63 8.51
C ALA A 806 8.52 13.29 9.16
N ALA A 807 8.63 13.23 10.49
CA ALA A 807 9.81 13.70 11.21
C ALA A 807 11.06 12.91 10.82
N ARG A 808 10.97 11.57 10.85
CA ARG A 808 12.07 10.68 10.46
C ARG A 808 12.48 10.90 9.00
N TYR A 809 11.55 11.14 8.08
CA TYR A 809 11.85 11.50 6.70
C TYR A 809 12.65 12.81 6.60
N LEU A 810 12.20 13.87 7.29
CA LEU A 810 12.82 15.20 7.22
C LEU A 810 14.23 15.28 7.84
N THR A 811 14.67 14.29 8.62
CA THR A 811 16.08 14.18 9.05
C THR A 811 17.06 14.22 7.87
N ARG A 812 16.64 13.79 6.67
CA ARG A 812 17.40 13.84 5.41
C ARG A 812 17.87 15.26 5.03
N LEU A 813 17.30 16.32 5.61
CA LEU A 813 17.77 17.71 5.46
C LEU A 813 18.97 18.05 6.35
N GLY A 814 19.02 17.49 7.57
CA GLY A 814 20.12 17.68 8.53
C GLY A 814 21.23 16.62 8.45
N GLY A 815 21.01 15.53 7.71
CA GLY A 815 21.98 14.45 7.53
C GLY A 815 22.12 13.53 8.75
N GLU A 816 23.22 12.76 8.79
CA GLU A 816 23.49 11.76 9.83
C GLU A 816 23.31 12.26 11.28
N PRO A 817 23.74 13.49 11.66
CA PRO A 817 23.54 13.96 13.03
C PRO A 817 22.06 14.12 13.42
N ALA A 818 21.20 14.51 12.48
CA ALA A 818 19.75 14.63 12.71
C ALA A 818 19.08 13.26 12.74
N LEU A 819 19.56 12.32 11.92
CA LEU A 819 19.11 10.93 11.89
C LEU A 819 19.45 10.22 13.21
N ALA A 820 20.72 10.28 13.64
CA ALA A 820 21.21 9.68 14.87
C ALA A 820 20.45 10.20 16.09
N ARG A 821 20.22 11.53 16.21
CA ARG A 821 19.43 12.11 17.31
C ARG A 821 18.01 11.56 17.45
N LEU A 822 17.39 11.08 16.37
CA LEU A 822 16.07 10.46 16.41
C LEU A 822 16.14 8.92 16.50
N ALA A 823 17.21 8.29 15.97
CA ALA A 823 17.46 6.86 16.09
C ALA A 823 17.80 6.44 17.52
N ASP A 824 18.67 7.22 18.17
CA ASP A 824 19.20 6.96 19.52
C ASP A 824 18.21 7.30 20.64
N ASP A 825 17.08 7.96 20.34
CA ASP A 825 16.03 8.24 21.32
C ASP A 825 15.29 6.94 21.71
N PRO A 826 15.50 6.38 22.92
CA PRO A 826 14.90 5.10 23.28
C PRO A 826 13.37 5.16 23.40
N MET A 827 12.76 6.35 23.43
CA MET A 827 11.32 6.51 23.50
C MET A 827 10.60 5.88 22.30
N TRP A 828 11.15 5.97 21.08
CA TRP A 828 10.50 5.39 19.91
C TRP A 828 10.54 3.86 19.92
N LEU A 829 11.55 3.24 20.55
CA LEU A 829 11.69 1.77 20.61
C LEU A 829 10.54 1.09 21.37
N ALA A 830 9.90 1.77 22.32
CA ALA A 830 8.68 1.31 22.98
C ALA A 830 7.47 1.20 22.02
N HIS A 831 7.50 1.98 20.93
CA HIS A 831 6.46 2.07 19.90
C HIS A 831 6.91 1.58 18.52
N ALA A 832 8.09 0.93 18.43
CA ALA A 832 8.64 0.47 17.16
C ALA A 832 7.69 -0.49 16.41
N GLN A 833 7.07 -1.45 17.10
CA GLN A 833 6.13 -2.38 16.48
C GLN A 833 4.92 -1.67 15.82
N PRO A 834 4.16 -0.78 16.50
CA PRO A 834 3.11 -0.02 15.82
C PRO A 834 3.65 0.95 14.74
N ILE A 835 4.80 1.58 14.93
CA ILE A 835 5.44 2.42 13.88
C ILE A 835 5.69 1.60 12.60
N LEU A 836 6.33 0.44 12.73
CA LEU A 836 6.73 -0.40 11.60
C LEU A 836 5.54 -1.09 10.91
N HIS A 837 4.48 -1.42 11.64
CA HIS A 837 3.42 -2.31 11.14
C HIS A 837 2.04 -1.67 10.97
N GLY A 838 1.93 -0.34 11.00
CA GLY A 838 0.66 0.37 10.75
C GLY A 838 -0.25 0.49 11.97
N GLY A 839 0.31 0.41 13.18
CA GLY A 839 -0.43 0.52 14.43
C GLY A 839 -0.63 1.94 14.95
N ASN A 840 -1.49 2.07 15.96
CA ASN A 840 -1.59 3.32 16.72
C ASN A 840 -0.29 3.59 17.50
N VAL A 841 0.20 4.82 17.37
CA VAL A 841 1.34 5.38 18.07
C VAL A 841 0.83 6.64 18.79
N PRO A 842 1.12 6.86 20.09
CA PRO A 842 0.60 8.05 20.79
C PRO A 842 0.99 9.37 20.11
N LEU A 843 0.11 10.37 20.16
CA LEU A 843 0.32 11.68 19.52
C LEU A 843 1.60 12.35 20.02
N GLU A 844 1.92 12.22 21.30
CA GLU A 844 3.10 12.77 21.94
C GLU A 844 4.41 12.20 21.38
N VAL A 845 4.43 10.94 20.92
CA VAL A 845 5.61 10.32 20.30
C VAL A 845 5.86 10.92 18.91
N GLY A 846 4.79 11.14 18.13
CA GLY A 846 4.88 11.83 16.84
C GLY A 846 5.27 13.30 16.99
N ALA A 847 4.60 14.03 17.89
CA ALA A 847 4.86 15.44 18.15
C ALA A 847 6.26 15.68 18.75
N SER A 848 6.75 14.80 19.63
CA SER A 848 8.10 14.90 20.17
C SER A 848 9.16 14.62 19.09
N ALA A 849 8.97 13.60 18.24
CA ALA A 849 9.86 13.39 17.09
C ALA A 849 9.89 14.62 16.16
N ALA A 850 8.73 15.22 15.87
CA ALA A 850 8.64 16.46 15.10
C ALA A 850 9.42 17.61 15.75
N GLN A 851 9.28 17.80 17.07
CA GLN A 851 10.03 18.83 17.83
C GLN A 851 11.53 18.56 17.82
N THR A 852 11.98 17.32 18.07
CA THR A 852 13.39 16.92 18.09
C THR A 852 14.07 17.17 16.75
N VAL A 853 13.41 16.81 15.64
CA VAL A 853 13.93 17.03 14.28
C VAL A 853 13.97 18.52 13.95
N ALA A 854 12.90 19.27 14.26
CA ALA A 854 12.87 20.71 14.02
C ALA A 854 13.95 21.47 14.81
N ALA A 855 14.14 21.12 16.09
CA ALA A 855 15.18 21.69 16.93
C ALA A 855 16.60 21.33 16.44
N HIS A 856 16.81 20.15 15.85
CA HIS A 856 18.10 19.81 15.24
C HIS A 856 18.36 20.67 13.99
N ILE A 857 17.45 20.65 13.03
CA ILE A 857 17.65 21.31 11.74
C ILE A 857 17.81 22.83 11.91
N ALA A 858 17.06 23.45 12.84
CA ALA A 858 17.22 24.86 13.17
C ALA A 858 18.61 25.21 13.73
N VAL A 859 19.23 24.34 14.53
CA VAL A 859 20.61 24.54 15.03
C VAL A 859 21.62 24.36 13.91
N SER A 860 21.45 23.34 13.05
CA SER A 860 22.33 23.10 11.89
C SER A 860 22.24 24.17 10.79
N ALA A 861 21.23 25.03 10.80
CA ALA A 861 21.09 26.17 9.89
C ALA A 861 21.64 27.49 10.46
N ALA A 862 21.98 27.51 11.76
CA ALA A 862 22.52 28.67 12.47
C ALA A 862 24.04 28.58 12.73
N ALA A 863 24.67 27.47 12.32
CA ALA A 863 26.09 27.16 12.45
C ALA A 863 26.72 26.92 11.07
#